data_AF-A0A9Q5HV19-F1
#
_entry.id   AF-A0A9Q5HV19-F1
#
_cell.length_a   1.000
_cell.length_b   1.000
_cell.length_c   1.000
_cell.angle_alpha   90.00
_cell.angle_beta   90.00
_cell.angle_gamma   90.00
#
_symmetry.space_group_name_H-M   'P 1'
#
loop_
_entity.id
_entity.type
_entity.pdbx_description
1 polymer ?
#
loop_
_entity_poly.entity_id
_entity_poly.type
_entity_poly.pdbx_seq_one_letter_code
_entity_poly.pdbx_strand_id
1 'polypeptide(L)'
;MMFASNWLPFNLKPILSDLSFGDGESRGKISSFAVAGICVLLASLVQYVKTKKPTVDVPVEGSSGAVSSYIHAYEFIKNAKSILGDAYNKYGRGTFKIPGVERYTVVLNRRDLIEEIRKAPDEKVSFTEASAELFVSKWTFGERIMKDHYHLHIVRNQLTRSLTSLFDDVRDEIECAFNDLIPAATEDEWIAIPALDTVRNVVCRASNRIFVGLPLCRDPDYIDLNINHTIDVMKTVYTLIRVPEILRPIVGPMVSTSPRNIRRGMKLLRPVLEERFRLHEENGDDWSEKPVDMISWLLDDAPENERRNVRELTKRMLVINFAAIHTSSNSFTHALFHLAAEPEYIEPIREEVERMIKEDGWTKVAMTKMWKLDSFMKESQRMNGINLVSLNRKVMSDLTLSDGTFLPAGTFVTANLTGAHYDEANYPNPDKFDGFRFSKMRDESAEESVKHQMVNTSADYLAFGHGRHACPGRFFAVNELKAMMAYLIMNYDIKAEVEGVRPENVYHATRAKMPMLQRKQASRKFIDLFKIVTSRWMNWDPAVPIEAGDYGTVDIESGAFIREGNVYSVPEVADIAAKHPLEYGPLVDNYMLHSNNVKKLSGTPDYQVSKGEGEKQMLQGQWIFSSSRGAVALVHGAQVIRLSGEMQEDLRNTDWGNGKLLVTHVYRASAYAFYLSDKSRETISVNVNQDGPGSSSPADPSGKGHGPTWVASGVTGMFQHASASEPIFVPMYQIKEIKKRAGRRRQSPDPTNDEEEEDLVVYDVPWGFLDEEGEEMPEFSDEDDSDF
;
A
#
# COMPACT_ATOMS: atom_id res chain seq x y z
N MET A 1 23.82 -16.99 24.81
CA MET A 1 22.94 -17.71 23.87
C MET A 1 21.55 -17.08 23.68
N MET A 2 21.09 -16.15 24.53
CA MET A 2 19.79 -15.44 24.37
C MET A 2 19.79 -14.19 23.46
N PHE A 3 20.92 -13.82 22.83
CA PHE A 3 20.99 -12.65 21.93
C PHE A 3 20.93 -13.01 20.43
N ALA A 4 20.96 -14.29 20.08
CA ALA A 4 21.08 -14.75 18.69
C ALA A 4 19.73 -15.09 18.03
N SER A 5 18.64 -15.21 18.79
CA SER A 5 17.32 -15.64 18.26
C SER A 5 16.61 -14.57 17.43
N ASN A 6 16.96 -13.28 17.59
CA ASN A 6 16.30 -12.17 16.88
C ASN A 6 17.06 -11.71 15.61
N TRP A 7 18.10 -12.44 15.18
CA TRP A 7 19.02 -12.02 14.12
C TRP A 7 19.03 -12.91 12.87
N LEU A 8 18.25 -13.99 12.85
CA LEU A 8 18.14 -14.90 11.70
C LEU A 8 16.69 -14.91 11.19
N PRO A 9 16.44 -14.62 9.89
CA PRO A 9 15.09 -14.65 9.31
C PRO A 9 14.56 -16.08 9.03
N PHE A 10 15.23 -17.11 9.55
CA PHE A 10 14.87 -18.51 9.36
C PHE A 10 14.88 -19.23 10.71
N ASN A 11 13.75 -19.84 11.05
CA ASN A 11 13.71 -20.87 12.08
C ASN A 11 14.45 -22.10 11.50
N LEU A 12 15.75 -22.22 11.81
CA LEU A 12 16.61 -23.33 11.37
C LEU A 12 16.26 -24.68 12.06
N LYS A 13 15.20 -24.72 12.88
CA LYS A 13 14.77 -25.91 13.60
C LYS A 13 14.49 -27.15 12.72
N PRO A 14 13.91 -27.05 11.50
CA PRO A 14 13.67 -28.24 10.67
C PRO A 14 14.95 -28.87 10.10
N ILE A 15 16.04 -28.10 9.99
CA ILE A 15 17.35 -28.61 9.56
C ILE A 15 18.10 -29.26 10.73
N LEU A 16 17.66 -29.00 11.97
CA LEU A 16 18.24 -29.53 13.19
C LEU A 16 17.46 -30.73 13.74
N SER A 17 16.18 -30.90 13.40
CA SER A 17 15.35 -32.05 13.83
C SER A 17 15.68 -33.35 13.06
N ASP A 18 16.15 -33.26 11.81
CA ASP A 18 16.61 -34.42 11.02
C ASP A 18 18.00 -34.96 11.44
N LEU A 19 18.63 -34.37 12.47
CA LEU A 19 19.97 -34.75 12.95
C LEU A 19 19.96 -35.57 14.25
N SER A 20 18.80 -35.86 14.84
CA SER A 20 18.71 -36.72 16.02
C SER A 20 18.22 -38.12 15.64
N PHE A 21 19.18 -39.02 15.40
CA PHE A 21 19.28 -40.40 15.89
C PHE A 21 20.17 -41.20 14.92
N GLY A 22 21.44 -41.43 15.30
CA GLY A 22 22.30 -42.41 14.62
C GLY A 22 23.78 -42.14 14.79
N ASP A 23 24.45 -42.98 15.59
CA ASP A 23 25.88 -43.33 15.66
C ASP A 23 26.96 -42.24 15.48
N GLY A 24 28.22 -42.56 15.82
CA GLY A 24 29.34 -41.60 15.94
C GLY A 24 29.63 -40.68 14.72
N GLU A 25 29.00 -40.93 13.58
CA GLU A 25 29.04 -40.11 12.36
C GLU A 25 28.17 -38.83 12.42
N SER A 26 27.07 -38.82 13.19
CA SER A 26 26.14 -37.67 13.32
C SER A 26 26.72 -36.52 14.15
N ARG A 27 27.51 -36.82 15.19
CA ARG A 27 28.26 -35.81 15.97
C ARG A 27 29.28 -35.05 15.11
N GLY A 28 29.89 -35.71 14.14
CA GLY A 28 30.78 -35.08 13.15
C GLY A 28 30.03 -34.07 12.27
N LYS A 29 28.82 -34.42 11.81
CA LYS A 29 27.96 -33.56 10.99
C LYS A 29 27.43 -32.34 11.75
N ILE A 30 26.96 -32.50 12.99
CA ILE A 30 26.50 -31.38 13.84
C ILE A 30 27.66 -30.39 14.12
N SER A 31 28.87 -30.91 14.40
CA SER A 31 30.06 -30.06 14.56
C SER A 31 30.43 -29.33 13.26
N SER A 32 30.25 -29.98 12.11
CA SER A 32 30.51 -29.39 10.78
C SER A 32 29.51 -28.28 10.44
N PHE A 33 28.23 -28.44 10.77
CA PHE A 33 27.20 -27.39 10.57
C PHE A 33 27.41 -26.18 11.49
N ALA A 34 27.78 -26.41 12.76
CA ALA A 34 28.12 -25.33 13.69
C ALA A 34 29.38 -24.56 13.25
N VAL A 35 30.41 -25.28 12.82
CA VAL A 35 31.65 -24.68 12.26
C VAL A 35 31.35 -23.94 10.96
N ALA A 36 30.53 -24.49 10.07
CA ALA A 36 30.09 -23.81 8.85
C ALA A 36 29.30 -22.54 9.17
N GLY A 37 28.39 -22.57 10.14
CA GLY A 37 27.64 -21.40 10.62
C GLY A 37 28.55 -20.31 11.18
N ILE A 38 29.55 -20.68 12.00
CA ILE A 38 30.54 -19.75 12.54
C ILE A 38 31.43 -19.18 11.42
N CYS A 39 31.86 -19.99 10.47
CA CYS A 39 32.65 -19.55 9.31
C CYS A 39 31.86 -18.59 8.42
N VAL A 40 30.57 -18.84 8.21
CA VAL A 40 29.68 -17.94 7.45
C VAL A 40 29.46 -16.63 8.21
N LEU A 41 29.29 -16.66 9.54
CA LEU A 41 29.19 -15.46 10.37
C LEU A 41 30.49 -14.65 10.35
N LEU A 42 31.65 -15.32 10.48
CA LEU A 42 32.96 -14.68 10.42
C LEU A 42 33.27 -14.12 9.02
N ALA A 43 32.95 -14.86 7.95
CA ALA A 43 33.10 -14.40 6.58
C ALA A 43 32.19 -13.20 6.28
N SER A 44 30.94 -13.23 6.77
CA SER A 44 30.01 -12.10 6.70
C SER A 44 30.54 -10.88 7.45
N LEU A 45 31.09 -11.08 8.66
CA LEU A 45 31.67 -10.02 9.48
C LEU A 45 32.95 -9.44 8.84
N VAL A 46 33.79 -10.27 8.23
CA VAL A 46 35.03 -9.83 7.53
C VAL A 46 34.70 -9.11 6.23
N GLN A 47 33.76 -9.62 5.42
CA GLN A 47 33.26 -8.92 4.24
C GLN A 47 32.64 -7.57 4.65
N TYR A 48 31.91 -7.54 5.76
CA TYR A 48 31.31 -6.34 6.32
C TYR A 48 32.32 -5.26 6.75
N VAL A 49 33.36 -5.64 7.51
CA VAL A 49 34.43 -4.70 7.90
C VAL A 49 35.17 -4.16 6.67
N LYS A 50 35.21 -4.93 5.57
CA LYS A 50 35.77 -4.48 4.30
C LYS A 50 34.83 -3.55 3.51
N THR A 51 33.53 -3.82 3.45
CA THR A 51 32.56 -3.01 2.67
C THR A 51 32.12 -1.72 3.36
N LYS A 52 32.08 -1.67 4.70
CA LYS A 52 31.73 -0.46 5.45
C LYS A 52 32.90 0.44 5.84
N LYS A 53 34.13 0.12 5.45
CA LYS A 53 35.27 1.05 5.63
C LYS A 53 34.99 2.32 4.81
N PRO A 54 34.78 3.49 5.44
CA PRO A 54 34.51 4.70 4.69
C PRO A 54 35.84 5.20 4.14
N THR A 55 35.96 5.26 2.82
CA THR A 55 37.09 5.89 2.12
C THR A 55 36.75 7.31 1.64
N VAL A 56 35.61 7.86 2.06
CA VAL A 56 35.18 9.25 1.77
C VAL A 56 35.23 10.08 3.05
N ASP A 57 36.03 11.15 3.04
CA ASP A 57 36.19 12.06 4.16
C ASP A 57 35.11 13.16 4.17
N VAL A 58 33.91 12.79 4.64
CA VAL A 58 32.77 13.69 4.84
C VAL A 58 32.07 13.38 6.16
N PRO A 59 31.36 14.37 6.77
CA PRO A 59 30.61 14.16 8.01
C PRO A 59 29.64 12.98 7.93
N VAL A 60 29.50 12.24 9.03
CA VAL A 60 28.52 11.14 9.16
C VAL A 60 27.30 11.65 9.90
N GLU A 61 26.12 11.51 9.30
CA GLU A 61 24.88 11.68 10.06
C GLU A 61 24.53 10.36 10.75
N GLY A 62 24.49 10.38 12.09
CA GLY A 62 24.46 9.19 12.94
C GLY A 62 25.85 8.83 13.46
N SER A 63 26.31 7.58 13.26
CA SER A 63 27.59 7.14 13.81
C SER A 63 28.41 6.28 12.85
N SER A 64 29.73 6.33 13.01
CA SER A 64 30.72 5.58 12.24
C SER A 64 31.17 4.26 12.89
N GLY A 65 30.71 3.97 14.11
CA GLY A 65 31.12 2.80 14.89
C GLY A 65 30.62 1.47 14.32
N ALA A 66 31.34 0.38 14.56
CA ALA A 66 31.03 -0.93 13.97
C ALA A 66 29.62 -1.44 14.31
N VAL A 67 29.19 -1.25 15.56
CA VAL A 67 27.85 -1.65 16.06
C VAL A 67 26.86 -0.50 15.93
N SER A 68 27.26 0.71 16.36
CA SER A 68 26.37 1.88 16.37
C SER A 68 25.93 2.30 14.97
N SER A 69 26.74 2.06 13.93
CA SER A 69 26.32 2.33 12.53
C SER A 69 25.17 1.44 12.06
N TYR A 70 24.98 0.25 12.64
CA TYR A 70 23.80 -0.57 12.35
C TYR A 70 22.55 -0.02 13.04
N ILE A 71 22.68 0.38 14.30
CA ILE A 71 21.57 1.00 15.05
C ILE A 71 21.05 2.21 14.25
N HIS A 72 21.96 3.09 13.82
CA HIS A 72 21.59 4.25 13.01
C HIS A 72 21.14 3.89 11.58
N ALA A 73 21.60 2.78 11.00
CA ALA A 73 21.07 2.31 9.71
C ALA A 73 19.61 1.82 9.83
N TYR A 74 19.27 1.10 10.90
CA TYR A 74 17.89 0.69 11.18
C TYR A 74 17.01 1.88 11.60
N GLU A 75 17.56 2.83 12.33
CA GLU A 75 16.90 4.10 12.61
C GLU A 75 16.62 4.88 11.33
N PHE A 76 17.59 4.95 10.41
CA PHE A 76 17.40 5.53 9.09
C PHE A 76 16.31 4.83 8.29
N ILE A 77 16.19 3.50 8.38
CA ILE A 77 15.08 2.77 7.75
C ILE A 77 13.72 3.23 8.27
N LYS A 78 13.60 3.63 9.55
CA LYS A 78 12.32 4.07 10.14
C LYS A 78 12.07 5.57 9.97
N ASN A 79 13.12 6.39 10.10
CA ASN A 79 13.03 7.84 10.27
C ASN A 79 13.75 8.65 9.17
N ALA A 80 13.92 8.07 7.97
CA ALA A 80 14.72 8.67 6.89
C ALA A 80 14.37 10.13 6.56
N LYS A 81 13.08 10.51 6.54
CA LYS A 81 12.66 11.88 6.19
C LYS A 81 13.18 12.90 7.19
N SER A 82 13.01 12.63 8.50
CA SER A 82 13.54 13.50 9.57
C SER A 82 15.05 13.58 9.46
N ILE A 83 15.73 12.43 9.39
CA ILE A 83 17.20 12.38 9.37
C ILE A 83 17.79 13.15 8.19
N LEU A 84 17.19 13.05 6.99
CA LEU A 84 17.65 13.80 5.81
C LEU A 84 17.39 15.31 5.93
N GLY A 85 16.26 15.70 6.53
CA GLY A 85 15.95 17.11 6.83
C GLY A 85 16.87 17.69 7.90
N ASP A 86 17.07 16.98 9.01
CA ASP A 86 17.96 17.35 10.11
C ASP A 86 19.41 17.45 9.64
N ALA A 87 19.85 16.50 8.80
CA ALA A 87 21.16 16.57 8.15
C ALA A 87 21.29 17.80 7.25
N TYR A 88 20.24 18.13 6.47
CA TYR A 88 20.23 19.33 5.65
C TYR A 88 20.32 20.59 6.50
N ASN A 89 19.57 20.67 7.60
CA ASN A 89 19.61 21.81 8.52
C ASN A 89 20.99 21.96 9.19
N LYS A 90 21.64 20.84 9.54
CA LYS A 90 22.93 20.80 10.22
C LYS A 90 24.11 21.11 9.30
N TYR A 91 24.14 20.53 8.11
CA TYR A 91 25.25 20.69 7.17
C TYR A 91 24.97 21.74 6.08
N GLY A 92 23.75 22.26 6.01
CA GLY A 92 23.29 23.16 4.96
C GLY A 92 23.55 22.53 3.59
N ARG A 93 24.26 23.29 2.75
CA ARG A 93 24.70 22.87 1.41
C ARG A 93 25.95 21.96 1.42
N GLY A 94 26.41 21.50 2.58
CA GLY A 94 27.52 20.55 2.70
C GLY A 94 27.16 19.13 2.28
N THR A 95 28.17 18.36 1.86
CA THR A 95 28.05 16.91 1.58
C THR A 95 28.22 16.12 2.88
N PHE A 96 27.42 15.07 3.07
CA PHE A 96 27.50 14.17 4.23
C PHE A 96 27.32 12.72 3.79
N LYS A 97 27.46 11.77 4.71
CA LYS A 97 27.15 10.35 4.46
C LYS A 97 26.27 9.76 5.54
N ILE A 98 25.40 8.84 5.12
CA ILE A 98 24.46 8.11 5.99
C ILE A 98 24.83 6.63 6.06
N PRO A 99 24.70 5.98 7.24
CA PRO A 99 24.90 4.55 7.36
C PRO A 99 23.70 3.78 6.76
N GLY A 100 23.95 2.92 5.79
CA GLY A 100 23.04 1.85 5.38
C GLY A 100 23.40 0.51 6.03
N VAL A 101 22.59 -0.52 5.81
CA VAL A 101 22.87 -1.88 6.35
C VAL A 101 24.17 -2.43 5.76
N GLU A 102 24.36 -2.26 4.45
CA GLU A 102 25.50 -2.84 3.71
C GLU A 102 26.68 -1.88 3.52
N ARG A 103 26.40 -0.57 3.45
CA ARG A 103 27.32 0.45 2.97
C ARG A 103 26.99 1.82 3.55
N TYR A 104 27.93 2.75 3.50
CA TYR A 104 27.60 4.18 3.62
C TYR A 104 27.16 4.72 2.26
N THR A 105 26.24 5.67 2.26
CA THR A 105 25.82 6.41 1.06
C THR A 105 26.15 7.88 1.25
N VAL A 106 26.87 8.46 0.29
CA VAL A 106 27.19 9.89 0.23
C VAL A 106 25.98 10.64 -0.30
N VAL A 107 25.59 11.69 0.39
CA VAL A 107 24.41 12.51 0.11
C VAL A 107 24.87 13.91 -0.27
N LEU A 108 24.50 14.34 -1.48
CA LEU A 108 24.81 15.66 -2.04
C LEU A 108 23.63 16.61 -1.86
N ASN A 109 23.90 17.77 -1.27
CA ASN A 109 22.93 18.87 -1.11
C ASN A 109 23.14 19.99 -2.14
N ARG A 110 24.37 20.14 -2.66
CA ARG A 110 24.77 21.25 -3.53
C ARG A 110 24.36 21.04 -4.98
N ARG A 111 23.68 22.05 -5.54
CA ARG A 111 23.24 22.09 -6.94
C ARG A 111 24.39 21.85 -7.93
N ASP A 112 25.54 22.47 -7.73
CA ASP A 112 26.70 22.32 -8.62
C ASP A 112 27.30 20.91 -8.58
N LEU A 113 27.36 20.27 -7.40
CA LEU A 113 27.80 18.89 -7.26
C LEU A 113 26.80 17.89 -7.85
N ILE A 114 25.50 18.17 -7.67
CA ILE A 114 24.41 17.41 -8.31
C ILE A 114 24.55 17.48 -9.84
N GLU A 115 24.81 18.67 -10.38
CA GLU A 115 25.06 18.87 -11.81
C GLU A 115 26.34 18.17 -12.29
N GLU A 116 27.39 18.15 -11.48
CA GLU A 116 28.64 17.45 -11.77
C GLU A 116 28.41 15.93 -11.90
N ILE A 117 27.74 15.32 -10.92
CA ILE A 117 27.35 13.91 -10.95
C ILE A 117 26.40 13.61 -12.11
N ARG A 118 25.47 14.52 -12.43
CA ARG A 118 24.55 14.38 -13.55
C ARG A 118 25.26 14.36 -14.91
N LYS A 119 26.29 15.20 -15.07
CA LYS A 119 27.07 15.34 -16.31
C LYS A 119 28.15 14.27 -16.45
N ALA A 120 28.50 13.59 -15.37
CA ALA A 120 29.50 12.54 -15.38
C ALA A 120 29.12 11.40 -16.34
N PRO A 121 30.08 10.83 -17.07
CA PRO A 121 29.86 9.68 -17.95
C PRO A 121 29.57 8.41 -17.13
N ASP A 122 28.83 7.44 -17.71
CA ASP A 122 28.35 6.25 -16.97
C ASP A 122 29.51 5.32 -16.57
N GLU A 123 30.61 5.38 -17.32
CA GLU A 123 31.86 4.67 -17.05
C GLU A 123 32.56 5.17 -15.79
N LYS A 124 32.28 6.41 -15.36
CA LYS A 124 32.76 6.98 -14.10
C LYS A 124 31.72 6.87 -12.99
N VAL A 125 30.46 7.13 -13.30
CA VAL A 125 29.38 7.24 -12.31
C VAL A 125 28.12 6.56 -12.87
N SER A 126 27.92 5.30 -12.51
CA SER A 126 26.91 4.43 -13.13
C SER A 126 25.57 4.45 -12.40
N PHE A 127 24.49 4.70 -13.14
CA PHE A 127 23.11 4.51 -12.69
C PHE A 127 22.68 3.04 -12.74
N THR A 128 23.09 2.31 -13.79
CA THR A 128 22.71 0.90 -13.99
C THR A 128 23.22 0.01 -12.87
N GLU A 129 24.49 0.16 -12.49
CA GLU A 129 25.09 -0.61 -11.40
C GLU A 129 24.46 -0.27 -10.05
N ALA A 130 24.20 1.02 -9.80
CA ALA A 130 23.50 1.46 -8.58
C ALA A 130 22.10 0.86 -8.49
N SER A 131 21.35 0.87 -9.60
CA SER A 131 20.00 0.31 -9.67
C SER A 131 19.99 -1.20 -9.51
N ALA A 132 20.97 -1.90 -10.11
CA ALA A 132 21.11 -3.35 -9.99
C ALA A 132 21.28 -3.78 -8.54
N GLU A 133 22.07 -3.04 -7.75
CA GLU A 133 22.27 -3.33 -6.34
C GLU A 133 21.08 -2.90 -5.47
N LEU A 134 20.51 -1.71 -5.70
CA LEU A 134 19.37 -1.19 -4.93
C LEU A 134 18.12 -2.05 -5.05
N PHE A 135 17.87 -2.63 -6.23
CA PHE A 135 16.74 -3.52 -6.48
C PHE A 135 17.09 -5.00 -6.36
N VAL A 136 18.33 -5.31 -5.99
CA VAL A 136 18.86 -6.67 -5.94
C VAL A 136 18.51 -7.43 -7.23
N SER A 137 18.71 -6.77 -8.38
CA SER A 137 18.06 -7.09 -9.66
C SER A 137 18.24 -8.53 -10.12
N LYS A 138 19.31 -9.20 -9.70
CA LYS A 138 19.50 -10.63 -9.93
C LYS A 138 18.30 -11.48 -9.48
N TRP A 139 17.70 -11.15 -8.34
CA TRP A 139 16.61 -11.90 -7.72
C TRP A 139 15.22 -11.35 -8.06
N THR A 140 15.13 -10.13 -8.59
CA THR A 140 13.86 -9.48 -8.93
C THR A 140 13.62 -9.45 -10.44
N PHE A 141 14.45 -8.76 -11.21
CA PHE A 141 14.25 -8.54 -12.65
C PHE A 141 15.05 -9.51 -13.53
N GLY A 142 16.09 -10.13 -12.99
CA GLY A 142 17.06 -10.94 -13.71
C GLY A 142 18.22 -10.12 -14.30
N GLU A 143 19.40 -10.75 -14.38
CA GLU A 143 20.64 -10.08 -14.78
C GLU A 143 20.63 -9.52 -16.21
N ARG A 144 19.86 -10.13 -17.11
CA ARG A 144 19.85 -9.76 -18.54
C ARG A 144 19.18 -8.41 -18.80
N ILE A 145 18.06 -8.14 -18.13
CA ILE A 145 17.34 -6.85 -18.22
C ILE A 145 18.20 -5.69 -17.74
N MET A 146 19.12 -5.96 -16.81
CA MET A 146 20.07 -4.96 -16.32
C MET A 146 21.27 -4.71 -17.24
N LYS A 147 21.53 -5.60 -18.20
CA LYS A 147 22.61 -5.43 -19.19
C LYS A 147 22.09 -4.83 -20.48
N ASP A 148 20.85 -5.16 -20.86
CA ASP A 148 20.22 -4.70 -22.08
C ASP A 148 18.92 -3.92 -21.79
N HIS A 149 19.00 -2.61 -22.02
CA HIS A 149 17.98 -1.63 -21.65
C HIS A 149 17.16 -1.10 -22.82
N TYR A 150 17.01 -1.83 -23.94
CA TYR A 150 16.22 -1.33 -25.08
C TYR A 150 14.78 -0.94 -24.69
N HIS A 151 14.19 -1.60 -23.68
CA HIS A 151 12.88 -1.22 -23.14
C HIS A 151 12.83 0.21 -22.57
N LEU A 152 13.93 0.71 -21.97
CA LEU A 152 14.02 2.10 -21.53
C LEU A 152 14.14 3.08 -22.71
N HIS A 153 14.76 2.65 -23.81
CA HIS A 153 14.80 3.42 -25.06
C HIS A 153 13.40 3.53 -25.67
N ILE A 154 12.66 2.42 -25.73
CA ILE A 154 11.27 2.36 -26.20
C ILE A 154 10.39 3.35 -25.43
N VAL A 155 10.42 3.27 -24.09
CA VAL A 155 9.65 4.16 -23.22
C VAL A 155 10.04 5.63 -23.43
N ARG A 156 11.33 5.92 -23.59
CA ARG A 156 11.81 7.30 -23.76
C ARG A 156 11.42 7.89 -25.11
N ASN A 157 11.42 7.08 -26.18
CA ASN A 157 11.29 7.56 -27.55
C ASN A 157 9.94 7.22 -28.17
N GLN A 158 9.68 5.93 -28.47
CA GLN A 158 8.48 5.48 -29.17
C GLN A 158 7.22 5.87 -28.39
N LEU A 159 7.15 5.53 -27.10
CA LEU A 159 5.98 5.87 -26.26
C LEU A 159 5.73 7.38 -26.21
N THR A 160 6.78 8.17 -25.98
CA THR A 160 6.69 9.64 -25.91
C THR A 160 6.17 10.26 -27.22
N ARG A 161 6.59 9.73 -28.37
CA ARG A 161 6.16 10.24 -29.70
C ARG A 161 4.72 9.88 -30.01
N SER A 162 4.23 8.75 -29.51
CA SER A 162 2.87 8.24 -29.76
C SER A 162 1.83 8.71 -28.75
N LEU A 163 2.17 9.56 -27.78
CA LEU A 163 1.22 10.02 -26.75
C LEU A 163 -0.02 10.70 -27.32
N THR A 164 0.11 11.47 -28.41
CA THR A 164 -1.04 12.13 -29.03
C THR A 164 -2.00 11.12 -29.66
N SER A 165 -1.49 10.11 -30.36
CA SER A 165 -2.33 9.10 -31.04
C SER A 165 -2.96 8.11 -30.06
N LEU A 166 -2.32 7.87 -28.91
CA LEU A 166 -2.80 6.92 -27.90
C LEU A 166 -3.74 7.56 -26.87
N PHE A 167 -3.89 8.88 -26.90
CA PHE A 167 -4.59 9.60 -25.83
C PHE A 167 -6.07 9.21 -25.71
N ASP A 168 -6.75 9.04 -26.85
CA ASP A 168 -8.18 8.67 -26.85
C ASP A 168 -8.40 7.28 -26.27
N ASP A 169 -7.52 6.31 -26.56
CA ASP A 169 -7.58 4.96 -25.97
C ASP A 169 -7.37 4.98 -24.45
N VAL A 170 -6.42 5.80 -23.98
CA VAL A 170 -6.16 5.95 -22.54
C VAL A 170 -7.33 6.61 -21.84
N ARG A 171 -7.91 7.66 -22.44
CA ARG A 171 -9.09 8.35 -21.90
C ARG A 171 -10.27 7.39 -21.78
N ASP A 172 -10.56 6.63 -22.84
CA ASP A 172 -11.60 5.59 -22.86
C ASP A 172 -11.43 4.61 -21.69
N GLU A 173 -10.19 4.13 -21.47
CA GLU A 173 -9.93 3.20 -20.39
C GLU A 173 -10.02 3.86 -19.00
N ILE A 174 -9.61 5.11 -18.85
CA ILE A 174 -9.75 5.87 -17.60
C ILE A 174 -11.22 6.00 -17.22
N GLU A 175 -12.07 6.41 -18.17
CA GLU A 175 -13.52 6.55 -17.98
C GLU A 175 -14.15 5.22 -17.59
N CYS A 176 -13.88 4.17 -18.36
CA CYS A 176 -14.37 2.82 -18.07
C CYS A 176 -13.91 2.34 -16.69
N ALA A 177 -12.63 2.51 -16.35
CA ALA A 177 -12.08 2.03 -15.08
C ALA A 177 -12.65 2.75 -13.87
N PHE A 178 -12.82 4.08 -13.93
CA PHE A 178 -13.46 4.81 -12.85
C PHE A 178 -14.92 4.42 -12.70
N ASN A 179 -15.68 4.30 -13.79
CA ASN A 179 -17.09 3.93 -13.71
C ASN A 179 -17.31 2.49 -13.19
N ASP A 180 -16.40 1.57 -13.52
CA ASP A 180 -16.45 0.19 -13.01
C ASP A 180 -16.11 0.11 -11.51
N LEU A 181 -15.20 0.95 -11.02
CA LEU A 181 -14.66 0.88 -9.66
C LEU A 181 -15.31 1.86 -8.67
N ILE A 182 -15.99 2.87 -9.18
CA ILE A 182 -16.71 3.90 -8.42
C ILE A 182 -18.15 3.97 -8.97
N PRO A 183 -18.98 2.94 -8.74
CA PRO A 183 -20.35 2.91 -9.24
C PRO A 183 -21.20 3.89 -8.41
N ALA A 184 -21.37 5.12 -8.89
CA ALA A 184 -22.31 6.06 -8.27
C ALA A 184 -23.75 5.57 -8.51
N ALA A 185 -24.50 5.28 -7.44
CA ALA A 185 -25.87 4.77 -7.54
C ALA A 185 -26.91 5.88 -7.80
N THR A 186 -26.66 7.12 -7.33
CA THR A 186 -27.50 8.32 -7.53
C THR A 186 -26.67 9.62 -7.39
N GLU A 187 -27.21 10.77 -7.81
CA GLU A 187 -26.53 12.09 -7.78
C GLU A 187 -26.21 12.62 -6.37
N ASP A 188 -26.83 12.07 -5.30
CA ASP A 188 -26.76 12.64 -3.94
C ASP A 188 -26.06 11.75 -2.89
N GLU A 189 -25.48 10.61 -3.28
CA GLU A 189 -24.89 9.65 -2.34
C GLU A 189 -23.36 9.73 -2.29
N TRP A 190 -22.81 9.88 -1.07
CA TRP A 190 -21.37 9.81 -0.82
C TRP A 190 -20.94 8.36 -0.58
N ILE A 191 -19.95 7.90 -1.35
CA ILE A 191 -19.36 6.57 -1.18
C ILE A 191 -17.91 6.66 -0.66
N ALA A 192 -17.62 5.86 0.36
CA ALA A 192 -16.24 5.69 0.85
C ALA A 192 -15.51 4.68 -0.05
N ILE A 193 -14.31 5.04 -0.51
CA ILE A 193 -13.50 4.17 -1.37
C ILE A 193 -12.09 3.95 -0.78
N PRO A 194 -11.50 2.76 -0.94
CA PRO A 194 -10.10 2.53 -0.62
C PRO A 194 -9.21 3.19 -1.69
N ALA A 195 -9.00 4.51 -1.57
CA ALA A 195 -8.45 5.39 -2.60
C ALA A 195 -7.25 4.80 -3.36
N LEU A 196 -6.22 4.29 -2.67
CA LEU A 196 -5.03 3.76 -3.33
C LEU A 196 -5.29 2.46 -4.12
N ASP A 197 -6.15 1.56 -3.65
CA ASP A 197 -6.43 0.29 -4.32
C ASP A 197 -7.32 0.55 -5.54
N THR A 198 -8.31 1.44 -5.40
CA THR A 198 -9.09 1.93 -6.54
C THR A 198 -8.17 2.57 -7.58
N VAL A 199 -7.32 3.51 -7.19
CA VAL A 199 -6.39 4.20 -8.08
C VAL A 199 -5.38 3.24 -8.71
N ARG A 200 -4.87 2.24 -7.97
CA ARG A 200 -3.98 1.20 -8.52
C ARG A 200 -4.63 0.43 -9.65
N ASN A 201 -5.90 0.06 -9.50
CA ASN A 201 -6.64 -0.64 -10.53
C ASN A 201 -6.86 0.26 -11.76
N VAL A 202 -7.25 1.53 -11.56
CA VAL A 202 -7.41 2.49 -12.67
C VAL A 202 -6.10 2.69 -13.43
N VAL A 203 -5.00 2.98 -12.72
CA VAL A 203 -3.67 3.14 -13.34
C VAL A 203 -3.23 1.86 -14.05
N CYS A 204 -3.42 0.69 -13.43
CA CYS A 204 -3.05 -0.58 -14.04
C CYS A 204 -3.78 -0.78 -15.37
N ARG A 205 -5.09 -0.52 -15.42
CA ARG A 205 -5.88 -0.62 -16.66
C ARG A 205 -5.45 0.41 -17.70
N ALA A 206 -5.38 1.69 -17.32
CA ALA A 206 -5.01 2.78 -18.23
C ALA A 206 -3.62 2.61 -18.84
N SER A 207 -2.61 2.25 -18.03
CA SER A 207 -1.27 1.93 -18.51
C SER A 207 -1.26 0.69 -19.42
N ASN A 208 -1.95 -0.38 -19.03
CA ASN A 208 -1.97 -1.61 -19.83
C ASN A 208 -2.79 -1.48 -21.12
N ARG A 209 -3.68 -0.49 -21.23
CA ARG A 209 -4.33 -0.16 -22.50
C ARG A 209 -3.32 0.19 -23.59
N ILE A 210 -2.23 0.88 -23.24
CA ILE A 210 -1.11 1.13 -24.15
C ILE A 210 -0.18 -0.09 -24.25
N PHE A 211 0.02 -0.80 -23.13
CA PHE A 211 1.05 -1.83 -23.13
C PHE A 211 0.65 -3.09 -23.88
N VAL A 212 -0.56 -3.58 -23.65
CA VAL A 212 -1.06 -4.86 -24.18
C VAL A 212 -2.36 -4.74 -24.95
N GLY A 213 -3.04 -3.59 -24.88
CA GLY A 213 -4.31 -3.37 -25.56
C GLY A 213 -5.47 -4.19 -24.99
N LEU A 214 -6.61 -4.11 -25.67
CA LEU A 214 -7.79 -4.94 -25.37
C LEU A 214 -7.65 -6.36 -25.94
N PRO A 215 -8.29 -7.36 -25.31
CA PRO A 215 -9.03 -7.27 -24.04
C PRO A 215 -8.14 -7.41 -22.80
N LEU A 216 -6.85 -7.72 -22.97
CA LEU A 216 -5.96 -8.15 -21.88
C LEU A 216 -5.76 -7.06 -20.80
N CYS A 217 -5.82 -5.78 -21.16
CA CYS A 217 -5.72 -4.70 -20.16
C CYS A 217 -6.88 -4.68 -19.14
N ARG A 218 -8.01 -5.35 -19.44
CA ARG A 218 -9.17 -5.50 -18.54
C ARG A 218 -9.27 -6.89 -17.90
N ASP A 219 -8.35 -7.80 -18.23
CA ASP A 219 -8.36 -9.15 -17.67
C ASP A 219 -8.02 -9.11 -16.16
N PRO A 220 -8.90 -9.60 -15.27
CA PRO A 220 -8.66 -9.54 -13.83
C PRO A 220 -7.41 -10.29 -13.37
N ASP A 221 -7.05 -11.41 -14.03
CA ASP A 221 -5.85 -12.21 -13.71
C ASP A 221 -4.57 -11.43 -14.07
N TYR A 222 -4.60 -10.68 -15.17
CA TYR A 222 -3.51 -9.81 -15.60
C TYR A 222 -3.38 -8.55 -14.73
N ILE A 223 -4.48 -7.92 -14.34
CA ILE A 223 -4.48 -6.78 -13.42
C ILE A 223 -3.89 -7.20 -12.07
N ASP A 224 -4.40 -8.29 -11.49
CA ASP A 224 -3.91 -8.84 -10.22
C ASP A 224 -2.43 -9.19 -10.29
N LEU A 225 -1.99 -9.86 -11.36
CA LEU A 225 -0.58 -10.18 -11.57
C LEU A 225 0.30 -8.92 -11.52
N ASN A 226 -0.05 -7.87 -12.25
CA ASN A 226 0.81 -6.69 -12.37
C ASN A 226 0.83 -5.87 -11.06
N ILE A 227 -0.31 -5.72 -10.39
CA ILE A 227 -0.38 -5.05 -9.09
C ILE A 227 0.45 -5.82 -8.05
N ASN A 228 0.22 -7.13 -7.91
CA ASN A 228 0.93 -7.95 -6.92
C ASN A 228 2.41 -8.11 -7.25
N HIS A 229 2.79 -8.15 -8.53
CA HIS A 229 4.19 -8.14 -8.93
C HIS A 229 4.94 -6.91 -8.38
N THR A 230 4.29 -5.74 -8.33
CA THR A 230 4.92 -4.54 -7.77
C THR A 230 5.23 -4.66 -6.28
N ILE A 231 4.29 -5.25 -5.53
CA ILE A 231 4.39 -5.46 -4.09
C ILE A 231 5.46 -6.51 -3.79
N ASP A 232 5.41 -7.63 -4.51
CA ASP A 232 6.33 -8.75 -4.36
C ASP A 232 7.79 -8.37 -4.57
N VAL A 233 8.07 -7.61 -5.64
CA VAL A 233 9.44 -7.15 -5.93
C VAL A 233 9.97 -6.36 -4.75
N MET A 234 9.17 -5.46 -4.19
CA MET A 234 9.59 -4.66 -3.02
C MET A 234 9.75 -5.52 -1.77
N LYS A 235 8.88 -6.52 -1.53
CA LYS A 235 9.05 -7.50 -0.44
C LYS A 235 10.39 -8.23 -0.58
N THR A 236 10.71 -8.77 -1.77
CA THR A 236 11.99 -9.44 -2.04
C THR A 236 13.17 -8.51 -1.79
N VAL A 237 13.13 -7.26 -2.26
CA VAL A 237 14.19 -6.25 -2.03
C VAL A 237 14.39 -6.01 -0.53
N TYR A 238 13.32 -5.71 0.20
CA TYR A 238 13.42 -5.40 1.62
C TYR A 238 13.95 -6.58 2.44
N THR A 239 13.54 -7.81 2.10
CA THR A 239 14.07 -9.00 2.75
C THR A 239 15.56 -9.19 2.47
N LEU A 240 15.99 -9.09 1.21
CA LEU A 240 17.38 -9.37 0.82
C LEU A 240 18.39 -8.29 1.23
N ILE A 241 17.98 -7.03 1.43
CA ILE A 241 18.85 -5.97 1.94
C ILE A 241 19.24 -6.23 3.42
N ARG A 242 18.44 -7.00 4.16
CA ARG A 242 18.74 -7.39 5.55
C ARG A 242 19.63 -8.63 5.63
N VAL A 243 19.80 -9.33 4.51
CA VAL A 243 20.54 -10.59 4.42
C VAL A 243 21.96 -10.30 3.89
N PRO A 244 23.03 -10.71 4.61
CA PRO A 244 24.40 -10.60 4.12
C PRO A 244 24.57 -11.20 2.72
N GLU A 245 25.40 -10.58 1.89
CA GLU A 245 25.54 -10.97 0.47
C GLU A 245 25.87 -12.45 0.27
N ILE A 246 26.70 -13.02 1.16
CA ILE A 246 27.11 -14.43 1.10
C ILE A 246 25.94 -15.41 1.31
N LEU A 247 24.88 -14.99 2.00
CA LEU A 247 23.68 -15.79 2.25
C LEU A 247 22.61 -15.62 1.17
N ARG A 248 22.69 -14.56 0.35
CA ARG A 248 21.70 -14.30 -0.71
C ARG A 248 21.54 -15.45 -1.72
N PRO A 249 22.58 -16.23 -2.12
CA PRO A 249 22.39 -17.40 -2.98
C PRO A 249 21.49 -18.49 -2.39
N ILE A 250 21.36 -18.56 -1.06
CA ILE A 250 20.51 -19.53 -0.36
C ILE A 250 19.12 -18.93 -0.14
N VAL A 251 19.07 -17.68 0.35
CA VAL A 251 17.80 -17.01 0.71
C VAL A 251 17.05 -16.50 -0.51
N GLY A 252 17.77 -15.97 -1.50
CA GLY A 252 17.23 -15.37 -2.72
C GLY A 252 16.23 -16.25 -3.47
N PRO A 253 16.53 -17.53 -3.76
CA PRO A 253 15.59 -18.45 -4.39
C PRO A 253 14.33 -18.72 -3.57
N MET A 254 14.40 -18.66 -2.23
CA MET A 254 13.27 -18.93 -1.33
C MET A 254 12.30 -17.75 -1.27
N VAL A 255 12.81 -16.52 -1.31
CA VAL A 255 12.01 -15.29 -1.13
C VAL A 255 11.65 -14.59 -2.44
N SER A 256 12.27 -14.97 -3.56
CA SER A 256 11.97 -14.40 -4.86
C SER A 256 10.69 -14.99 -5.44
N THR A 257 9.68 -14.14 -5.64
CA THR A 257 8.45 -14.55 -6.34
C THR A 257 8.56 -14.39 -7.86
N SER A 258 9.64 -13.80 -8.38
CA SER A 258 9.82 -13.52 -9.80
C SER A 258 9.63 -14.73 -10.70
N PRO A 259 10.15 -15.94 -10.39
CA PRO A 259 9.87 -17.12 -11.23
C PRO A 259 8.39 -17.46 -11.34
N ARG A 260 7.60 -17.32 -10.25
CA ARG A 260 6.16 -17.54 -10.25
C ARG A 260 5.45 -16.49 -11.10
N ASN A 261 5.76 -15.21 -10.89
CA ASN A 261 5.17 -14.09 -11.62
C ASN A 261 5.49 -14.14 -13.11
N ILE A 262 6.73 -14.51 -13.48
CA ILE A 262 7.11 -14.72 -14.88
C ILE A 262 6.32 -15.86 -15.51
N ARG A 263 6.13 -17.00 -14.83
CA ARG A 263 5.33 -18.12 -15.37
C ARG A 263 3.86 -17.72 -15.60
N ARG A 264 3.24 -17.03 -14.63
CA ARG A 264 1.86 -16.51 -14.77
C ARG A 264 1.77 -15.48 -15.89
N GLY A 265 2.70 -14.53 -15.95
CA GLY A 265 2.79 -13.54 -17.03
C GLY A 265 2.97 -14.17 -18.41
N MET A 266 3.81 -15.22 -18.52
CA MET A 266 3.98 -15.96 -19.77
C MET A 266 2.68 -16.63 -20.21
N LYS A 267 1.89 -17.18 -19.28
CA LYS A 267 0.60 -17.80 -19.61
C LYS A 267 -0.37 -16.77 -20.21
N LEU A 268 -0.42 -15.57 -19.64
CA LEU A 268 -1.35 -14.50 -20.03
C LEU A 268 -0.90 -13.75 -21.30
N LEU A 269 0.39 -13.47 -21.44
CA LEU A 269 0.94 -12.72 -22.58
C LEU A 269 1.18 -13.60 -23.83
N ARG A 270 1.31 -14.91 -23.66
CA ARG A 270 1.62 -15.82 -24.77
C ARG A 270 0.63 -15.70 -25.94
N PRO A 271 -0.70 -15.73 -25.74
CA PRO A 271 -1.64 -15.64 -26.86
C PRO A 271 -1.46 -14.35 -27.66
N VAL A 272 -1.26 -13.22 -26.98
CA VAL A 272 -1.05 -11.91 -27.62
C VAL A 272 0.29 -11.88 -28.37
N LEU A 273 1.35 -12.40 -27.76
CA LEU A 273 2.69 -12.44 -28.35
C LEU A 273 2.75 -13.38 -29.57
N GLU A 274 2.19 -14.58 -29.46
CA GLU A 274 2.18 -15.56 -30.55
C GLU A 274 1.37 -15.07 -31.74
N GLU A 275 0.23 -14.43 -31.49
CA GLU A 275 -0.55 -13.79 -32.55
C GLU A 275 0.22 -12.65 -33.22
N ARG A 276 0.90 -11.79 -32.43
CA ARG A 276 1.74 -10.72 -32.98
C ARG A 276 2.91 -11.27 -33.80
N PHE A 277 3.52 -12.39 -33.38
CA PHE A 277 4.56 -13.06 -34.17
C PHE A 277 4.01 -13.53 -35.52
N ARG A 278 2.84 -14.20 -35.53
CA ARG A 278 2.19 -14.70 -36.74
C ARG A 278 1.88 -13.56 -37.71
N LEU A 279 1.28 -12.48 -37.23
CA LEU A 279 0.95 -11.32 -38.07
C LEU A 279 2.20 -10.63 -38.63
N HIS A 280 3.29 -10.57 -37.86
CA HIS A 280 4.57 -10.03 -38.36
C HIS A 280 5.17 -10.92 -39.47
N GLU A 281 4.98 -12.24 -39.41
CA GLU A 281 5.38 -13.15 -40.49
C GLU A 281 4.56 -12.98 -41.76
N GLU A 282 3.25 -12.80 -41.60
CA GLU A 282 2.32 -12.68 -42.73
C GLU A 282 2.46 -11.35 -43.47
N ASN A 283 2.70 -10.25 -42.74
CA ASN A 283 2.74 -8.91 -43.31
C ASN A 283 4.17 -8.39 -43.62
N GLY A 284 5.20 -9.08 -43.11
CA GLY A 284 6.59 -8.64 -43.24
C GLY A 284 6.90 -7.37 -42.43
N ASP A 285 8.04 -6.75 -42.72
CA ASP A 285 8.52 -5.58 -41.95
C ASP A 285 7.75 -4.28 -42.28
N ASP A 286 7.00 -4.22 -43.39
CA ASP A 286 6.17 -3.07 -43.81
C ASP A 286 4.70 -3.18 -43.34
N TRP A 287 4.46 -3.81 -42.19
CA TRP A 287 3.11 -4.01 -41.65
C TRP A 287 2.41 -2.68 -41.30
N SER A 288 1.58 -2.18 -42.22
CA SER A 288 0.89 -0.88 -42.10
C SER A 288 -0.18 -0.83 -41.01
N GLU A 289 -0.83 -1.96 -40.73
CA GLU A 289 -1.90 -2.09 -39.72
C GLU A 289 -1.36 -2.51 -38.33
N LYS A 290 -0.04 -2.41 -38.12
CA LYS A 290 0.59 -2.79 -36.87
C LYS A 290 0.06 -1.96 -35.70
N PRO A 291 -0.42 -2.60 -34.61
CA PRO A 291 -0.90 -1.85 -33.46
C PRO A 291 0.19 -1.01 -32.82
N VAL A 292 -0.17 0.21 -32.43
CA VAL A 292 0.72 1.15 -31.79
C VAL A 292 0.73 0.86 -30.28
N ASP A 293 1.46 -0.18 -29.87
CA ASP A 293 1.50 -0.62 -28.48
C ASP A 293 2.91 -1.04 -28.03
N MET A 294 3.10 -1.21 -26.71
CA MET A 294 4.40 -1.60 -26.15
C MET A 294 4.85 -2.98 -26.64
N ILE A 295 3.92 -3.92 -26.85
CA ILE A 295 4.25 -5.23 -27.43
C ILE A 295 4.92 -5.05 -28.79
N SER A 296 4.30 -4.28 -29.68
CA SER A 296 4.77 -4.05 -31.04
C SER A 296 6.15 -3.40 -31.05
N TRP A 297 6.39 -2.41 -30.20
CA TRP A 297 7.72 -1.78 -30.08
C TRP A 297 8.77 -2.71 -29.48
N LEU A 298 8.41 -3.53 -28.50
CA LEU A 298 9.32 -4.54 -27.95
C LEU A 298 9.71 -5.56 -29.03
N LEU A 299 8.81 -5.89 -29.97
CA LEU A 299 9.10 -6.80 -31.08
C LEU A 299 10.02 -6.19 -32.15
N ASP A 300 9.93 -4.88 -32.38
CA ASP A 300 10.75 -4.19 -33.39
C ASP A 300 12.18 -3.98 -32.91
N ASP A 301 12.34 -3.52 -31.67
CA ASP A 301 13.65 -3.17 -31.10
C ASP A 301 14.34 -4.36 -30.41
N ALA A 302 13.66 -5.51 -30.26
CA ALA A 302 14.26 -6.67 -29.62
C ALA A 302 15.44 -7.22 -30.45
N PRO A 303 16.58 -7.54 -29.79
CA PRO A 303 17.68 -8.21 -30.47
C PRO A 303 17.23 -9.57 -31.01
N GLU A 304 17.90 -10.07 -32.05
CA GLU A 304 17.46 -11.24 -32.81
C GLU A 304 17.24 -12.50 -31.95
N ASN A 305 18.04 -12.67 -30.89
CA ASN A 305 17.89 -13.77 -29.94
C ASN A 305 16.73 -13.61 -28.92
N GLU A 306 16.10 -12.44 -28.86
CA GLU A 306 14.93 -12.14 -27.99
C GLU A 306 13.67 -11.82 -28.77
N ARG A 307 13.76 -11.47 -30.07
CA ARG A 307 12.64 -11.01 -30.91
C ARG A 307 11.42 -11.94 -30.88
N ARG A 308 11.63 -13.22 -30.57
CA ARG A 308 10.56 -14.24 -30.45
C ARG A 308 10.58 -15.01 -29.14
N ASN A 309 11.25 -14.49 -28.12
CA ASN A 309 11.36 -15.14 -26.83
C ASN A 309 10.27 -14.63 -25.89
N VAL A 310 9.16 -15.38 -25.81
CA VAL A 310 8.02 -15.09 -24.94
C VAL A 310 8.44 -14.79 -23.50
N ARG A 311 9.44 -15.53 -22.98
CA ARG A 311 9.90 -15.36 -21.59
C ARG A 311 10.61 -14.03 -21.39
N GLU A 312 11.51 -13.63 -22.29
CA GLU A 312 12.25 -12.36 -22.14
C GLU A 312 11.34 -11.15 -22.37
N LEU A 313 10.43 -11.22 -23.36
CA LEU A 313 9.42 -10.18 -23.58
C LEU A 313 8.48 -10.03 -22.38
N THR A 314 8.04 -11.15 -21.79
CA THR A 314 7.24 -11.16 -20.55
C THR A 314 7.97 -10.45 -19.41
N LYS A 315 9.25 -10.76 -19.18
CA LYS A 315 9.99 -10.12 -18.09
C LYS A 315 10.09 -8.60 -18.30
N ARG A 316 10.34 -8.15 -19.53
CA ARG A 316 10.40 -6.71 -19.85
C ARG A 316 9.06 -6.04 -19.62
N MET A 317 7.96 -6.69 -20.01
CA MET A 317 6.62 -6.20 -19.74
C MET A 317 6.35 -6.05 -18.24
N LEU A 318 6.72 -7.06 -17.44
CA LEU A 318 6.58 -7.01 -15.97
C LEU A 318 7.41 -5.86 -15.35
N VAL A 319 8.61 -5.60 -15.86
CA VAL A 319 9.46 -4.48 -15.39
C VAL A 319 8.88 -3.11 -15.76
N ILE A 320 8.30 -2.98 -16.96
CA ILE A 320 7.62 -1.76 -17.39
C ILE A 320 6.39 -1.52 -16.50
N ASN A 321 5.57 -2.55 -16.26
CA ASN A 321 4.41 -2.47 -15.37
C ASN A 321 4.81 -2.16 -13.92
N PHE A 322 5.89 -2.77 -13.42
CA PHE A 322 6.46 -2.43 -12.10
C PHE A 322 6.74 -0.94 -11.96
N ALA A 323 7.40 -0.36 -12.98
CA ALA A 323 7.76 1.06 -12.97
C ALA A 323 6.55 1.99 -13.09
N ALA A 324 5.59 1.66 -13.96
CA ALA A 324 4.42 2.49 -14.25
C ALA A 324 3.40 2.47 -13.10
N ILE A 325 2.95 1.28 -12.68
CA ILE A 325 1.78 1.15 -11.81
C ILE A 325 2.06 1.69 -10.41
N HIS A 326 3.15 1.24 -9.78
CA HIS A 326 3.44 1.64 -8.40
C HIS A 326 3.63 3.15 -8.29
N THR A 327 4.40 3.77 -9.20
CA THR A 327 4.73 5.19 -9.08
C THR A 327 3.56 6.11 -9.45
N SER A 328 2.84 5.84 -10.53
CA SER A 328 1.66 6.64 -10.90
C SER A 328 0.58 6.56 -9.83
N SER A 329 0.26 5.37 -9.31
CA SER A 329 -0.82 5.21 -8.33
C SER A 329 -0.55 5.93 -7.01
N ASN A 330 0.68 5.87 -6.50
CA ASN A 330 1.07 6.61 -5.30
C ASN A 330 1.03 8.13 -5.53
N SER A 331 1.54 8.61 -6.67
CA SER A 331 1.55 10.04 -7.00
C SER A 331 0.13 10.59 -7.12
N PHE A 332 -0.75 9.87 -7.80
CA PHE A 332 -2.16 10.23 -7.94
C PHE A 332 -2.87 10.26 -6.58
N THR A 333 -2.71 9.20 -5.78
CA THR A 333 -3.39 9.11 -4.48
C THR A 333 -2.96 10.25 -3.55
N HIS A 334 -1.69 10.62 -3.52
CA HIS A 334 -1.24 11.76 -2.72
C HIS A 334 -1.85 13.09 -3.18
N ALA A 335 -1.98 13.31 -4.50
CA ALA A 335 -2.69 14.47 -5.03
C ALA A 335 -4.19 14.43 -4.71
N LEU A 336 -4.83 13.26 -4.79
CA LEU A 336 -6.23 13.06 -4.42
C LEU A 336 -6.48 13.38 -2.94
N PHE A 337 -5.58 12.96 -2.05
CA PHE A 337 -5.69 13.29 -0.63
C PHE A 337 -5.55 14.79 -0.35
N HIS A 338 -4.66 15.48 -1.05
CA HIS A 338 -4.59 16.95 -0.97
C HIS A 338 -5.88 17.58 -1.47
N LEU A 339 -6.41 17.10 -2.59
CA LEU A 339 -7.63 17.66 -3.18
C LEU A 339 -8.85 17.45 -2.29
N ALA A 340 -8.92 16.31 -1.61
CA ALA A 340 -9.97 15.96 -0.67
C ALA A 340 -9.87 16.72 0.67
N ALA A 341 -8.66 17.05 1.11
CA ALA A 341 -8.42 17.79 2.35
C ALA A 341 -8.46 19.32 2.16
N GLU A 342 -8.19 19.81 0.95
CA GLU A 342 -8.10 21.24 0.60
C GLU A 342 -9.04 21.55 -0.59
N PRO A 343 -10.37 21.51 -0.36
CA PRO A 343 -11.37 21.63 -1.42
C PRO A 343 -11.36 22.99 -2.14
N GLU A 344 -10.71 24.01 -1.60
CA GLU A 344 -10.54 25.32 -2.25
C GLU A 344 -9.82 25.24 -3.60
N TYR A 345 -9.08 24.17 -3.86
CA TYR A 345 -8.41 23.94 -5.13
C TYR A 345 -9.32 23.33 -6.20
N ILE A 346 -10.45 22.71 -5.82
CA ILE A 346 -11.33 21.98 -6.75
C ILE A 346 -11.91 22.93 -7.78
N GLU A 347 -12.62 23.99 -7.35
CA GLU A 347 -13.34 24.87 -8.27
C GLU A 347 -12.41 25.60 -9.26
N PRO A 348 -11.29 26.21 -8.84
CA PRO A 348 -10.40 26.89 -9.77
C PRO A 348 -9.72 25.94 -10.78
N ILE A 349 -9.55 24.66 -10.42
CA ILE A 349 -9.06 23.62 -11.34
C ILE A 349 -10.19 23.16 -12.27
N ARG A 350 -11.41 22.94 -11.76
CA ARG A 350 -12.60 22.60 -12.54
C ARG A 350 -12.85 23.62 -13.66
N GLU A 351 -12.87 24.91 -13.32
CA GLU A 351 -13.00 26.00 -14.29
C GLU A 351 -11.90 25.99 -15.38
N GLU A 352 -10.65 25.66 -15.01
CA GLU A 352 -9.56 25.52 -15.97
C GLU A 352 -9.80 24.33 -16.89
N VAL A 353 -10.15 23.19 -16.33
CA VAL A 353 -10.39 21.93 -17.06
C VAL A 353 -11.52 22.11 -18.06
N GLU A 354 -12.66 22.66 -17.62
CA GLU A 354 -13.82 22.98 -18.47
C GLU A 354 -13.45 23.90 -19.63
N ARG A 355 -12.73 24.99 -19.34
CA ARG A 355 -12.32 25.95 -20.37
C ARG A 355 -11.43 25.30 -21.41
N MET A 356 -10.42 24.53 -20.99
CA MET A 356 -9.48 23.88 -21.93
C MET A 356 -10.15 22.79 -22.76
N ILE A 357 -11.06 22.01 -22.16
CA ILE A 357 -11.84 21.01 -22.91
C ILE A 357 -12.78 21.67 -23.90
N LYS A 358 -13.42 22.78 -23.53
CA LYS A 358 -14.29 23.54 -24.44
C LYS A 358 -13.52 24.10 -25.65
N GLU A 359 -12.27 24.51 -25.44
CA GLU A 359 -11.43 25.10 -26.49
C GLU A 359 -10.78 24.05 -27.41
N ASP A 360 -10.18 22.99 -26.86
CA ASP A 360 -9.37 22.04 -27.62
C ASP A 360 -9.93 20.60 -27.64
N GLY A 361 -11.10 20.37 -27.03
CA GLY A 361 -11.65 19.04 -26.77
C GLY A 361 -10.91 18.29 -25.66
N TRP A 362 -11.38 17.09 -25.33
CA TRP A 362 -10.66 16.19 -24.42
C TRP A 362 -9.48 15.53 -25.16
N THR A 363 -8.42 16.30 -25.36
CA THR A 363 -7.25 15.92 -26.17
C THR A 363 -5.94 16.06 -25.39
N LYS A 364 -4.88 15.41 -25.88
CA LYS A 364 -3.52 15.59 -25.35
C LYS A 364 -3.08 17.06 -25.37
N VAL A 365 -3.56 17.86 -26.33
CA VAL A 365 -3.24 19.29 -26.43
C VAL A 365 -3.86 20.05 -25.25
N ALA A 366 -5.12 19.80 -24.92
CA ALA A 366 -5.77 20.40 -23.75
C ALA A 366 -5.01 20.11 -22.45
N MET A 367 -4.54 18.86 -22.26
CA MET A 367 -3.73 18.47 -21.10
C MET A 367 -2.48 19.32 -20.94
N THR A 368 -1.85 19.79 -22.03
CA THR A 368 -0.66 20.64 -21.94
C THR A 368 -0.95 22.08 -21.48
N LYS A 369 -2.21 22.51 -21.56
CA LYS A 369 -2.64 23.86 -21.19
C LYS A 369 -3.32 23.96 -19.82
N MET A 370 -3.57 22.83 -19.15
CA MET A 370 -4.11 22.80 -17.78
C MET A 370 -3.00 23.07 -16.76
N TRP A 371 -2.67 24.34 -16.53
CA TRP A 371 -1.52 24.80 -15.74
C TRP A 371 -1.75 24.73 -14.22
N LYS A 372 -2.95 25.06 -13.75
CA LYS A 372 -3.33 24.93 -12.33
C LYS A 372 -3.32 23.47 -11.92
N LEU A 373 -3.92 22.59 -12.72
CA LEU A 373 -3.88 21.15 -12.47
C LEU A 373 -2.44 20.62 -12.46
N ASP A 374 -1.61 21.05 -13.43
CA ASP A 374 -0.19 20.68 -13.48
C ASP A 374 0.57 21.11 -12.22
N SER A 375 0.36 22.36 -11.80
CA SER A 375 0.97 22.94 -10.60
C SER A 375 0.55 22.18 -9.35
N PHE A 376 -0.74 21.84 -9.23
CA PHE A 376 -1.28 21.14 -8.08
C PHE A 376 -0.65 19.75 -7.92
N MET A 377 -0.59 18.99 -9.02
CA MET A 377 0.03 17.67 -9.01
C MET A 377 1.54 17.74 -8.77
N LYS A 378 2.21 18.76 -9.31
CA LYS A 378 3.64 18.99 -9.08
C LYS A 378 3.94 19.33 -7.61
N GLU A 379 3.13 20.17 -6.97
CA GLU A 379 3.30 20.51 -5.55
C GLU A 379 3.05 19.28 -4.65
N SER A 380 2.02 18.50 -4.96
CA SER A 380 1.77 17.23 -4.26
C SER A 380 2.98 16.30 -4.36
N GLN A 381 3.56 16.17 -5.56
CA GLN A 381 4.77 15.37 -5.76
C GLN A 381 6.01 15.98 -5.09
N ARG A 382 6.12 17.30 -4.96
CA ARG A 382 7.22 17.97 -4.23
C ARG A 382 7.19 17.58 -2.76
N MET A 383 6.03 17.72 -2.12
CA MET A 383 5.86 17.53 -0.67
C MET A 383 5.75 16.06 -0.27
N ASN A 384 5.04 15.27 -1.07
CA ASN A 384 4.65 13.90 -0.77
C ASN A 384 5.10 12.92 -1.86
N GLY A 385 6.24 13.21 -2.50
CA GLY A 385 6.85 12.32 -3.48
C GLY A 385 7.25 10.95 -2.92
N ILE A 386 7.40 9.99 -3.84
CA ILE A 386 7.64 8.57 -3.52
C ILE A 386 9.04 8.32 -2.97
N ASN A 387 10.00 9.21 -3.26
CA ASN A 387 11.40 9.06 -2.87
C ASN A 387 11.86 10.24 -2.02
N LEU A 388 12.72 9.99 -1.04
CA LEU A 388 13.35 11.01 -0.19
C LEU A 388 14.74 11.44 -0.70
N VAL A 389 15.33 10.63 -1.59
CA VAL A 389 16.60 10.88 -2.28
C VAL A 389 16.45 10.59 -3.78
N SER A 390 17.33 11.14 -4.61
CA SER A 390 17.29 10.98 -6.06
C SER A 390 18.69 10.83 -6.65
N LEU A 391 18.81 10.59 -7.96
CA LEU A 391 20.10 10.46 -8.65
C LEU A 391 21.04 9.42 -8.00
N ASN A 392 20.51 8.24 -7.66
CA ASN A 392 21.34 7.16 -7.14
C ASN A 392 22.39 6.75 -8.17
N ARG A 393 23.66 6.74 -7.75
CA ARG A 393 24.83 6.41 -8.59
C ARG A 393 25.85 5.60 -7.81
N LYS A 394 26.59 4.76 -8.54
CA LYS A 394 27.77 4.06 -8.06
C LYS A 394 28.99 4.62 -8.79
N VAL A 395 29.98 5.06 -8.03
CA VAL A 395 31.26 5.51 -8.56
C VAL A 395 32.03 4.29 -9.05
N MET A 396 32.46 4.30 -10.29
CA MET A 396 33.11 3.17 -10.97
C MET A 396 34.62 3.34 -11.03
N SER A 397 35.12 4.58 -10.96
CA SER A 397 36.53 4.93 -10.86
C SER A 397 36.67 6.15 -9.95
N ASP A 398 37.81 6.27 -9.26
CA ASP A 398 38.08 7.35 -8.32
C ASP A 398 37.80 8.73 -8.95
N LEU A 399 37.06 9.56 -8.21
CA LEU A 399 36.56 10.85 -8.66
C LEU A 399 36.70 11.88 -7.55
N THR A 400 37.32 13.03 -7.84
CA THR A 400 37.29 14.19 -6.95
C THR A 400 36.29 15.20 -7.47
N LEU A 401 35.32 15.58 -6.65
CA LEU A 401 34.35 16.61 -6.99
C LEU A 401 34.98 18.01 -6.94
N SER A 402 34.31 18.99 -7.55
CA SER A 402 34.76 20.39 -7.58
C SER A 402 34.91 21.05 -6.20
N ASP A 403 34.25 20.53 -5.15
CA ASP A 403 34.42 20.99 -3.77
C ASP A 403 35.60 20.31 -3.02
N GLY A 404 36.35 19.44 -3.69
CA GLY A 404 37.46 18.69 -3.12
C GLY A 404 37.08 17.34 -2.52
N THR A 405 35.78 16.98 -2.49
CA THR A 405 35.34 15.68 -1.97
C THR A 405 35.87 14.55 -2.83
N PHE A 406 36.71 13.70 -2.26
CA PHE A 406 37.23 12.50 -2.92
C PHE A 406 36.26 11.32 -2.77
N LEU A 407 35.84 10.76 -3.90
CA LEU A 407 34.93 9.63 -4.03
C LEU A 407 35.67 8.44 -4.66
N PRO A 408 36.07 7.45 -3.86
CA PRO A 408 36.70 6.23 -4.37
C PRO A 408 35.72 5.36 -5.16
N ALA A 409 36.26 4.53 -6.04
CA ALA A 409 35.49 3.49 -6.72
C ALA A 409 34.71 2.61 -5.74
N GLY A 410 33.46 2.31 -6.07
CA GLY A 410 32.49 1.61 -5.23
C GLY A 410 31.61 2.51 -4.35
N THR A 411 31.91 3.81 -4.25
CA THR A 411 31.11 4.76 -3.46
C THR A 411 29.70 4.91 -4.04
N PHE A 412 28.69 4.84 -3.19
CA PHE A 412 27.32 5.17 -3.56
C PHE A 412 27.04 6.64 -3.26
N VAL A 413 26.53 7.35 -4.27
CA VAL A 413 26.21 8.78 -4.20
C VAL A 413 24.74 8.98 -4.55
N THR A 414 24.07 9.87 -3.83
CA THR A 414 22.67 10.26 -4.06
C THR A 414 22.49 11.75 -3.81
N ALA A 415 21.47 12.36 -4.39
CA ALA A 415 21.07 13.74 -4.17
C ALA A 415 19.97 13.80 -3.10
N ASN A 416 20.08 14.75 -2.16
CA ASN A 416 19.09 14.97 -1.13
C ASN A 416 17.84 15.67 -1.70
N LEU A 417 16.90 14.86 -2.18
CA LEU A 417 15.62 15.36 -2.69
C LEU A 417 14.85 16.09 -1.59
N THR A 418 14.80 15.53 -0.38
CA THR A 418 14.11 16.15 0.77
C THR A 418 14.67 17.54 1.07
N GLY A 419 15.99 17.66 1.17
CA GLY A 419 16.66 18.96 1.36
C GLY A 419 16.37 19.95 0.24
N ALA A 420 16.49 19.53 -1.03
CA ALA A 420 16.25 20.42 -2.17
C ALA A 420 14.80 20.91 -2.28
N HIS A 421 13.84 20.02 -2.01
CA HIS A 421 12.42 20.33 -2.09
C HIS A 421 11.92 21.18 -0.93
N TYR A 422 12.59 21.13 0.23
CA TYR A 422 12.22 21.90 1.42
C TYR A 422 13.17 23.08 1.70
N ASP A 423 14.05 23.43 0.75
CA ASP A 423 14.92 24.61 0.85
C ASP A 423 14.12 25.89 0.54
N GLU A 424 14.01 26.79 1.52
CA GLU A 424 13.38 28.11 1.40
C GLU A 424 14.01 28.95 0.27
N ALA A 425 15.29 28.74 -0.05
CA ALA A 425 15.97 29.40 -1.16
C ALA A 425 15.46 28.95 -2.53
N ASN A 426 14.86 27.76 -2.62
CA ASN A 426 14.25 27.24 -3.84
C ASN A 426 12.73 27.48 -3.86
N TYR A 427 12.07 27.33 -2.71
CA TYR A 427 10.62 27.40 -2.57
C TYR A 427 10.22 28.21 -1.33
N PRO A 428 9.64 29.41 -1.48
CA PRO A 428 9.20 30.21 -0.33
C PRO A 428 8.09 29.50 0.48
N ASN A 429 8.19 29.45 1.81
CA ASN A 429 7.33 28.64 2.69
C ASN A 429 7.22 27.18 2.20
N PRO A 430 8.33 26.42 2.18
CA PRO A 430 8.40 25.10 1.58
C PRO A 430 7.58 24.03 2.33
N ASP A 431 7.30 24.26 3.61
CA ASP A 431 6.50 23.36 4.45
C ASP A 431 4.99 23.52 4.24
N LYS A 432 4.55 24.61 3.59
CA LYS A 432 3.14 24.86 3.28
C LYS A 432 2.80 24.33 1.89
N PHE A 433 1.70 23.58 1.79
CA PHE A 433 1.14 23.23 0.50
C PHE A 433 0.57 24.48 -0.17
N ASP A 434 1.07 24.78 -1.37
CA ASP A 434 0.49 25.78 -2.26
C ASP A 434 0.29 25.14 -3.63
N GLY A 435 -0.90 24.58 -3.86
CA GLY A 435 -1.22 23.88 -5.10
C GLY A 435 -1.00 24.73 -6.36
N PHE A 436 -1.00 26.06 -6.26
CA PHE A 436 -0.76 26.96 -7.40
C PHE A 436 0.64 27.59 -7.42
N ARG A 437 1.56 27.13 -6.56
CA ARG A 437 2.95 27.62 -6.48
C ARG A 437 3.62 27.70 -7.85
N PHE A 438 3.61 26.61 -8.61
CA PHE A 438 4.28 26.54 -9.90
C PHE A 438 3.54 27.31 -11.01
N SER A 439 2.22 27.47 -10.89
CA SER A 439 1.45 28.36 -11.75
C SER A 439 1.84 29.83 -11.51
N LYS A 440 1.97 30.25 -10.25
CA LYS A 440 2.38 31.62 -9.88
C LYS A 440 3.81 31.94 -10.33
N MET A 441 4.76 31.03 -10.08
CA MET A 441 6.16 31.20 -10.52
C MET A 441 6.27 31.36 -12.04
N ARG A 442 5.39 30.70 -12.80
CA ARG A 442 5.31 30.89 -14.25
C ARG A 442 4.86 32.30 -14.63
N ASP A 443 3.88 32.86 -13.93
CA ASP A 443 3.34 34.19 -14.25
C ASP A 443 4.36 35.30 -13.96
N GLU A 444 5.31 35.06 -13.06
CA GLU A 444 6.45 35.95 -12.78
C GLU A 444 7.49 35.98 -13.91
N SER A 445 7.61 34.91 -14.71
CA SER A 445 8.56 34.84 -15.83
C SER A 445 8.04 33.98 -16.99
N ALA A 446 7.51 34.64 -18.01
CA ALA A 446 7.04 33.98 -19.23
C ALA A 446 8.15 33.23 -19.99
N GLU A 447 9.42 33.63 -19.85
CA GLU A 447 10.57 32.95 -20.45
C GLU A 447 10.92 31.64 -19.73
N GLU A 448 10.54 31.51 -18.45
CA GLU A 448 10.78 30.31 -17.63
C GLU A 448 9.51 29.44 -17.44
N SER A 449 8.40 29.82 -18.08
CA SER A 449 7.08 29.19 -17.91
C SER A 449 7.10 27.67 -18.07
N VAL A 450 7.89 27.18 -19.04
CA VAL A 450 7.99 25.74 -19.33
C VAL A 450 8.74 25.03 -18.20
N LYS A 451 9.75 25.65 -17.57
CA LYS A 451 10.56 25.02 -16.50
C LYS A 451 9.72 24.56 -15.31
N HIS A 452 8.60 25.24 -15.05
CA HIS A 452 7.72 24.95 -13.94
C HIS A 452 6.72 23.82 -14.19
N GLN A 453 6.65 23.25 -15.39
CA GLN A 453 5.81 22.06 -15.66
C GLN A 453 6.25 20.83 -14.83
N MET A 454 5.29 20.01 -14.42
CA MET A 454 5.49 18.77 -13.65
C MET A 454 6.49 17.83 -14.33
N VAL A 455 6.46 17.76 -15.65
CA VAL A 455 7.32 16.89 -16.46
C VAL A 455 8.79 17.32 -16.48
N ASN A 456 9.08 18.56 -16.08
CA ASN A 456 10.43 19.11 -16.12
C ASN A 456 11.18 18.88 -14.81
N THR A 457 12.48 18.64 -14.97
CA THR A 457 13.39 18.29 -13.87
C THR A 457 14.51 19.32 -13.80
N SER A 458 14.99 19.57 -12.59
CA SER A 458 16.15 20.43 -12.33
C SER A 458 16.92 19.87 -11.14
N ALA A 459 18.06 20.45 -10.82
CA ALA A 459 18.76 20.16 -9.57
C ALA A 459 17.91 20.51 -8.32
N ASP A 460 16.92 21.38 -8.48
CA ASP A 460 16.06 21.88 -7.40
C ASP A 460 14.72 21.10 -7.32
N TYR A 461 14.32 20.44 -8.42
CA TYR A 461 13.14 19.57 -8.51
C TYR A 461 13.51 18.17 -9.05
N LEU A 462 13.65 17.22 -8.14
CA LEU A 462 14.31 15.92 -8.37
C LEU A 462 13.36 14.72 -8.39
N ALA A 463 12.04 14.94 -8.38
CA ALA A 463 11.03 13.89 -8.26
C ALA A 463 11.10 12.82 -9.35
N PHE A 464 11.34 13.22 -10.61
CA PHE A 464 11.54 12.31 -11.74
C PHE A 464 13.03 11.97 -11.96
N GLY A 465 13.92 12.27 -11.01
CA GLY A 465 15.36 12.28 -11.26
C GLY A 465 15.80 13.47 -12.11
N HIS A 466 17.03 13.45 -12.62
CA HIS A 466 17.54 14.54 -13.44
C HIS A 466 18.60 14.06 -14.46
N GLY A 467 18.71 14.75 -15.59
CA GLY A 467 19.65 14.45 -16.68
C GLY A 467 19.27 13.24 -17.53
N ARG A 468 20.28 12.56 -18.11
CA ARG A 468 20.11 11.40 -19.02
C ARG A 468 19.31 10.25 -18.39
N HIS A 469 19.42 10.11 -17.07
CA HIS A 469 18.76 9.07 -16.28
C HIS A 469 17.52 9.57 -15.55
N ALA A 470 16.97 10.72 -15.93
CA ALA A 470 15.62 11.10 -15.52
C ALA A 470 14.61 10.06 -16.03
N CYS A 471 13.49 9.94 -15.31
CA CYS A 471 12.42 8.99 -15.59
C CYS A 471 12.04 9.07 -17.09
N PRO A 472 12.18 7.94 -17.83
CA PRO A 472 11.89 7.92 -19.26
C PRO A 472 10.38 8.08 -19.52
N GLY A 473 9.53 7.55 -18.64
CA GLY A 473 8.07 7.57 -18.78
C GLY A 473 7.38 8.84 -18.25
N ARG A 474 8.12 9.87 -17.81
CA ARG A 474 7.51 11.05 -17.15
C ARG A 474 6.49 11.78 -18.02
N PHE A 475 6.68 11.82 -19.35
CA PHE A 475 5.70 12.45 -20.25
C PHE A 475 4.40 11.65 -20.30
N PHE A 476 4.51 10.32 -20.36
CA PHE A 476 3.34 9.45 -20.29
C PHE A 476 2.63 9.61 -18.94
N ALA A 477 3.36 9.45 -17.82
CA ALA A 477 2.81 9.54 -16.48
C ALA A 477 2.11 10.88 -16.21
N VAL A 478 2.71 12.01 -16.56
CA VAL A 478 2.06 13.33 -16.35
C VAL A 478 0.77 13.47 -17.17
N ASN A 479 0.73 12.98 -18.42
CA ASN A 479 -0.51 13.04 -19.20
C ASN A 479 -1.59 12.09 -18.64
N GLU A 480 -1.22 10.87 -18.27
CA GLU A 480 -2.11 9.88 -17.64
C GLU A 480 -2.71 10.45 -16.34
N LEU A 481 -1.86 10.93 -15.44
CA LEU A 481 -2.25 11.48 -14.14
C LEU A 481 -3.18 12.71 -14.27
N LYS A 482 -2.89 13.62 -15.21
CA LYS A 482 -3.73 14.79 -15.46
C LYS A 482 -5.07 14.41 -16.08
N ALA A 483 -5.09 13.48 -17.03
CA ALA A 483 -6.33 12.99 -17.63
C ALA A 483 -7.23 12.32 -16.58
N MET A 484 -6.65 11.51 -15.69
CA MET A 484 -7.37 10.90 -14.57
C MET A 484 -7.93 11.96 -13.61
N MET A 485 -7.14 12.96 -13.22
CA MET A 485 -7.57 13.97 -12.24
C MET A 485 -8.61 14.92 -12.85
N ALA A 486 -8.45 15.29 -14.12
CA ALA A 486 -9.44 16.04 -14.86
C ALA A 486 -10.76 15.27 -14.97
N TYR A 487 -10.73 13.96 -15.29
CA TYR A 487 -11.93 13.13 -15.30
C TYR A 487 -12.61 13.09 -13.93
N LEU A 488 -11.82 12.88 -12.87
CA LEU A 488 -12.34 12.78 -11.53
C LEU A 488 -12.99 14.10 -11.06
N ILE A 489 -12.32 15.24 -11.26
CA ILE A 489 -12.87 16.57 -10.93
C ILE A 489 -14.13 16.87 -11.74
N MET A 490 -14.18 16.49 -13.02
CA MET A 490 -15.34 16.79 -13.88
C MET A 490 -16.58 15.96 -13.55
N ASN A 491 -16.42 14.74 -13.01
CA ASN A 491 -17.52 13.78 -12.89
C ASN A 491 -17.87 13.42 -11.45
N TYR A 492 -17.05 13.78 -10.46
CA TYR A 492 -17.26 13.43 -9.06
C TYR A 492 -17.04 14.64 -8.16
N ASP A 493 -17.82 14.70 -7.09
CA ASP A 493 -17.49 15.50 -5.92
C ASP A 493 -16.65 14.66 -4.94
N ILE A 494 -15.70 15.30 -4.28
CA ILE A 494 -14.69 14.64 -3.46
C ILE A 494 -14.63 15.33 -2.11
N LYS A 495 -14.61 14.54 -1.04
CA LYS A 495 -14.32 15.03 0.30
C LYS A 495 -13.46 14.02 1.05
N ALA A 496 -12.65 14.51 1.97
CA ALA A 496 -11.98 13.66 2.93
C ALA A 496 -13.00 13.01 3.88
N GLU A 497 -12.68 11.81 4.37
CA GLU A 497 -13.47 11.13 5.40
C GLU A 497 -13.57 11.97 6.68
N VAL A 498 -12.49 12.67 7.00
CA VAL A 498 -12.43 13.70 8.04
C VAL A 498 -12.01 15.01 7.38
N GLU A 499 -12.85 16.03 7.50
CA GLU A 499 -12.65 17.33 6.86
C GLU A 499 -11.29 17.94 7.23
N GLY A 500 -10.55 18.40 6.21
CA GLY A 500 -9.23 19.00 6.38
C GLY A 500 -8.10 18.04 6.79
N VAL A 501 -8.37 16.75 6.98
CA VAL A 501 -7.37 15.78 7.46
C VAL A 501 -6.89 14.89 6.32
N ARG A 502 -5.59 14.98 6.06
CA ARG A 502 -4.87 14.13 5.13
C ARG A 502 -4.21 12.95 5.87
N PRO A 503 -4.30 11.71 5.36
CA PRO A 503 -3.55 10.59 5.91
C PRO A 503 -2.03 10.84 5.92
N GLU A 504 -1.36 10.51 7.02
CA GLU A 504 0.09 10.70 7.14
C GLU A 504 0.89 9.82 6.16
N ASN A 505 2.03 10.35 5.72
CA ASN A 505 2.96 9.57 4.90
C ASN A 505 3.81 8.66 5.78
N VAL A 506 3.79 7.36 5.51
CA VAL A 506 4.75 6.41 6.10
C VAL A 506 5.93 6.23 5.13
N TYR A 507 7.15 6.27 5.64
CA TYR A 507 8.35 5.99 4.86
C TYR A 507 9.06 4.74 5.39
N HIS A 508 9.65 3.97 4.49
CA HIS A 508 10.53 2.87 4.83
C HIS A 508 11.82 2.99 4.04
N ALA A 509 12.91 3.27 4.75
CA ALA A 509 14.13 3.84 4.20
C ALA A 509 13.80 5.07 3.35
N THR A 510 14.38 5.21 2.17
CA THR A 510 14.20 6.39 1.33
C THR A 510 12.93 6.36 0.46
N ARG A 511 11.99 5.44 0.70
CA ARG A 511 10.79 5.25 -0.13
C ARG A 511 9.51 5.36 0.68
N ALA A 512 8.51 6.01 0.13
CA ALA A 512 7.17 6.05 0.73
C ALA A 512 6.55 4.64 0.70
N LYS A 513 5.96 4.23 1.82
CA LYS A 513 5.01 3.12 1.90
C LYS A 513 3.64 3.75 2.14
N MET A 514 2.70 3.49 1.25
CA MET A 514 1.32 3.87 1.56
C MET A 514 0.72 2.88 2.58
N PRO A 515 -0.16 3.33 3.49
CA PRO A 515 -0.57 2.57 4.67
C PRO A 515 -1.35 1.27 4.42
N MET A 516 -1.56 0.82 3.18
CA MET A 516 -2.48 -0.27 2.88
C MET A 516 -2.09 -1.64 3.41
N LEU A 517 -0.82 -2.01 3.37
CA LEU A 517 -0.37 -3.27 3.98
C LEU A 517 -0.61 -3.23 5.50
N GLN A 518 -0.36 -2.07 6.11
CA GLN A 518 -0.66 -1.84 7.53
C GLN A 518 -2.16 -1.87 7.80
N ARG A 519 -3.02 -1.32 6.93
CA ARG A 519 -4.48 -1.34 7.11
C ARG A 519 -5.05 -2.77 7.06
N LYS A 520 -4.58 -3.62 6.15
CA LYS A 520 -4.98 -5.04 6.07
C LYS A 520 -4.54 -5.82 7.31
N GLN A 521 -3.26 -5.71 7.70
CA GLN A 521 -2.72 -6.35 8.91
C GLN A 521 -3.41 -5.84 10.19
N ALA A 522 -3.68 -4.54 10.26
CA ALA A 522 -4.41 -3.90 11.35
C ALA A 522 -5.84 -4.42 11.46
N SER A 523 -6.55 -4.52 10.34
CA SER A 523 -7.90 -5.06 10.26
C SER A 523 -7.94 -6.49 10.80
N ARG A 524 -7.06 -7.37 10.31
CA ARG A 524 -6.94 -8.76 10.81
C ARG A 524 -6.67 -8.81 12.30
N LYS A 525 -5.67 -8.05 12.76
CA LYS A 525 -5.28 -7.97 14.18
C LYS A 525 -6.44 -7.46 15.05
N PHE A 526 -7.21 -6.48 14.58
CA PHE A 526 -8.36 -5.93 15.28
C PHE A 526 -9.51 -6.95 15.38
N ILE A 527 -9.83 -7.62 14.27
CA ILE A 527 -10.85 -8.67 14.21
C ILE A 527 -10.47 -9.80 15.16
N ASP A 528 -9.23 -10.29 15.09
CA ASP A 528 -8.69 -11.35 15.94
C ASP A 528 -8.80 -11.00 17.43
N LEU A 529 -8.38 -9.79 17.82
CA LEU A 529 -8.42 -9.32 19.21
C LEU A 529 -9.82 -9.29 19.80
N PHE A 530 -10.83 -8.92 19.01
CA PHE A 530 -12.21 -8.86 19.47
C PHE A 530 -12.99 -10.15 19.26
N LYS A 531 -12.62 -10.99 18.29
CA LYS A 531 -13.20 -12.31 18.10
C LYS A 531 -13.00 -13.16 19.34
N ILE A 532 -11.81 -13.11 19.94
CA ILE A 532 -11.48 -13.78 21.20
C ILE A 532 -12.38 -13.32 22.36
N VAL A 533 -12.73 -12.04 22.42
CA VAL A 533 -13.46 -11.45 23.57
C VAL A 533 -14.98 -11.51 23.40
N THR A 534 -15.47 -11.40 22.17
CA THR A 534 -16.90 -11.21 21.88
C THR A 534 -17.55 -12.40 21.19
N SER A 535 -16.74 -13.36 20.68
CA SER A 535 -17.15 -14.42 19.73
C SER A 535 -17.81 -13.90 18.44
N ARG A 536 -17.81 -12.59 18.22
CA ARG A 536 -18.40 -11.89 17.06
C ARG A 536 -17.31 -11.35 16.15
N TRP A 537 -17.69 -11.09 14.90
CA TRP A 537 -16.82 -10.42 13.95
C TRP A 537 -16.95 -8.92 14.16
N MET A 538 -15.82 -8.24 14.37
CA MET A 538 -15.76 -6.79 14.26
C MET A 538 -15.72 -6.41 12.79
N ASN A 539 -16.48 -5.41 12.40
CA ASN A 539 -16.32 -4.81 11.09
C ASN A 539 -15.25 -3.73 11.18
N TRP A 540 -14.10 -3.92 10.53
CA TRP A 540 -13.06 -2.88 10.49
C TRP A 540 -13.49 -1.62 9.74
N ASP A 541 -14.49 -1.73 8.85
CA ASP A 541 -15.04 -0.60 8.11
C ASP A 541 -16.57 -0.51 8.28
N PRO A 542 -17.06 0.00 9.44
CA PRO A 542 -18.48 0.00 9.77
C PRO A 542 -19.36 0.78 8.80
N ALA A 543 -18.79 1.63 7.94
CA ALA A 543 -19.52 2.37 6.92
C ALA A 543 -19.85 1.50 5.69
N VAL A 544 -19.12 0.40 5.46
CA VAL A 544 -19.43 -0.54 4.37
C VAL A 544 -20.70 -1.31 4.74
N PRO A 545 -21.74 -1.28 3.87
CA PRO A 545 -23.04 -1.87 4.19
C PRO A 545 -22.95 -3.40 4.23
N ILE A 546 -23.18 -3.95 5.42
CA ILE A 546 -23.38 -5.39 5.67
C ILE A 546 -24.77 -5.57 6.28
N GLU A 547 -25.56 -6.48 5.71
CA GLU A 547 -26.94 -6.72 6.13
C GLU A 547 -27.14 -8.15 6.62
N ALA A 548 -28.09 -8.33 7.56
CA ALA A 548 -28.51 -9.67 7.94
C ALA A 548 -29.10 -10.37 6.70
N GLY A 549 -28.66 -11.60 6.45
CA GLY A 549 -29.00 -12.34 5.23
C GLY A 549 -27.97 -12.21 4.11
N ASP A 550 -26.96 -11.36 4.24
CA ASP A 550 -25.88 -11.33 3.25
C ASP A 550 -25.09 -12.64 3.27
N TYR A 551 -24.72 -13.13 2.09
CA TYR A 551 -23.87 -14.31 1.93
C TYR A 551 -22.64 -13.99 1.08
N GLY A 552 -21.56 -14.74 1.30
CA GLY A 552 -20.32 -14.57 0.55
C GLY A 552 -19.12 -15.29 1.14
N THR A 553 -17.96 -14.65 1.07
CA THR A 553 -16.66 -15.17 1.53
C THR A 553 -15.95 -14.16 2.43
N VAL A 554 -14.86 -14.57 3.09
CA VAL A 554 -13.99 -13.66 3.86
C VAL A 554 -12.65 -13.56 3.17
N ASP A 555 -12.16 -12.33 2.97
CA ASP A 555 -10.80 -12.09 2.50
C ASP A 555 -9.80 -12.43 3.60
N ILE A 556 -8.92 -13.40 3.35
CA ILE A 556 -7.96 -13.90 4.35
C ILE A 556 -6.93 -12.82 4.73
N GLU A 557 -6.62 -11.89 3.82
CA GLU A 557 -5.60 -10.85 4.07
C GLU A 557 -6.10 -9.66 4.91
N SER A 558 -7.39 -9.37 4.91
CA SER A 558 -7.96 -8.24 5.66
C SER A 558 -8.95 -8.68 6.75
N GLY A 559 -9.55 -9.86 6.62
CA GLY A 559 -10.69 -10.30 7.42
C GLY A 559 -12.02 -9.67 7.01
N ALA A 560 -12.05 -8.86 5.97
CA ALA A 560 -13.29 -8.24 5.49
C ALA A 560 -14.22 -9.31 4.89
N PHE A 561 -15.51 -9.19 5.19
CA PHE A 561 -16.55 -9.98 4.55
C PHE A 561 -16.83 -9.43 3.15
N ILE A 562 -16.69 -10.29 2.14
CA ILE A 562 -16.94 -9.97 0.73
C ILE A 562 -18.33 -10.46 0.37
N ARG A 563 -19.27 -9.51 0.24
CA ARG A 563 -20.68 -9.77 -0.10
C ARG A 563 -20.79 -10.28 -1.54
N GLU A 564 -21.41 -11.44 -1.72
CA GLU A 564 -21.82 -11.97 -3.04
C GLU A 564 -23.29 -11.67 -3.35
N GLY A 565 -24.13 -11.53 -2.32
CA GLY A 565 -25.55 -11.25 -2.46
C GLY A 565 -26.26 -11.32 -1.11
N ASN A 566 -27.59 -11.33 -1.16
CA ASN A 566 -28.45 -11.43 0.03
C ASN A 566 -29.53 -12.50 -0.20
N VAL A 567 -29.79 -13.35 0.80
CA VAL A 567 -30.78 -14.44 0.74
C VAL A 567 -32.19 -13.97 0.37
N TYR A 568 -32.57 -12.74 0.71
CA TYR A 568 -33.88 -12.18 0.37
C TYR A 568 -34.03 -11.81 -1.12
N SER A 569 -32.91 -11.76 -1.86
CA SER A 569 -32.89 -11.43 -3.30
C SER A 569 -32.68 -12.66 -4.19
N VAL A 570 -32.62 -13.86 -3.60
CA VAL A 570 -32.26 -15.11 -4.29
C VAL A 570 -33.53 -15.87 -4.70
N PRO A 571 -33.76 -16.14 -5.99
CA PRO A 571 -34.94 -16.87 -6.45
C PRO A 571 -35.11 -18.27 -5.84
N GLU A 572 -34.00 -19.00 -5.64
CA GLU A 572 -34.00 -20.39 -5.15
C GLU A 572 -34.49 -20.53 -3.70
N VAL A 573 -34.37 -19.49 -2.89
CA VAL A 573 -34.81 -19.49 -1.48
C VAL A 573 -35.87 -18.41 -1.20
N ALA A 574 -36.46 -17.82 -2.24
CA ALA A 574 -37.46 -16.77 -2.12
C ALA A 574 -38.68 -17.21 -1.28
N ASP A 575 -39.14 -18.45 -1.44
CA ASP A 575 -40.24 -19.02 -0.66
C ASP A 575 -39.92 -19.17 0.84
N ILE A 576 -38.65 -19.36 1.19
CA ILE A 576 -38.17 -19.44 2.58
C ILE A 576 -38.06 -18.01 3.14
N ALA A 577 -37.41 -17.12 2.40
CA ALA A 577 -37.23 -15.72 2.75
C ALA A 577 -38.59 -15.00 2.98
N ALA A 578 -39.60 -15.30 2.15
CA ALA A 578 -40.94 -14.73 2.28
C ALA A 578 -41.68 -15.18 3.56
N LYS A 579 -41.36 -16.35 4.11
CA LYS A 579 -41.97 -16.86 5.35
C LYS A 579 -41.34 -16.27 6.60
N HIS A 580 -40.08 -15.83 6.51
CA HIS A 580 -39.26 -15.45 7.65
C HIS A 580 -38.66 -14.05 7.49
N PRO A 581 -39.41 -12.99 7.86
CA PRO A 581 -38.86 -11.63 7.86
C PRO A 581 -37.75 -11.46 8.92
N LEU A 582 -36.93 -10.42 8.74
CA LEU A 582 -35.87 -10.08 9.70
C LEU A 582 -36.45 -9.72 11.07
N GLU A 583 -35.75 -10.16 12.13
CA GLU A 583 -36.06 -9.82 13.50
C GLU A 583 -35.24 -8.61 13.96
N TYR A 584 -35.91 -7.64 14.58
CA TYR A 584 -35.31 -6.41 15.09
C TYR A 584 -35.30 -6.44 16.63
N GLY A 585 -34.10 -6.40 17.21
CA GLY A 585 -33.90 -6.30 18.64
C GLY A 585 -34.19 -4.91 19.19
N PRO A 586 -34.23 -4.77 20.53
CA PRO A 586 -34.32 -3.46 21.18
C PRO A 586 -33.06 -2.63 20.91
N LEU A 587 -33.21 -1.30 20.96
CA LEU A 587 -32.07 -0.37 20.93
C LEU A 587 -31.26 -0.54 22.22
N VAL A 588 -29.96 -0.74 22.09
CA VAL A 588 -28.99 -0.78 23.17
C VAL A 588 -28.20 0.51 23.14
N ASP A 589 -28.23 1.25 24.24
CA ASP A 589 -27.67 2.61 24.28
C ASP A 589 -26.17 2.62 23.97
N ASN A 590 -25.36 1.70 24.53
CA ASN A 590 -23.91 1.70 24.33
C ASN A 590 -23.24 0.32 24.49
N TYR A 591 -22.19 0.05 23.70
CA TYR A 591 -21.19 -0.99 23.94
C TYR A 591 -19.81 -0.38 24.17
N MET A 592 -19.10 -0.90 25.16
CA MET A 592 -17.71 -0.57 25.45
C MET A 592 -16.92 -1.86 25.57
N LEU A 593 -16.09 -2.12 24.57
CA LEU A 593 -15.35 -3.36 24.40
C LEU A 593 -13.86 -3.03 24.44
N HIS A 594 -13.06 -3.92 25.02
CA HIS A 594 -11.62 -3.84 24.96
C HIS A 594 -11.02 -5.25 24.91
N SER A 595 -9.85 -5.39 24.27
CA SER A 595 -9.19 -6.68 24.16
C SER A 595 -8.50 -7.09 25.48
N ASN A 596 -8.11 -8.37 25.60
CA ASN A 596 -7.54 -8.94 26.84
C ASN A 596 -6.29 -8.21 27.37
N ASN A 597 -5.49 -7.60 26.48
CA ASN A 597 -4.27 -6.85 26.83
C ASN A 597 -4.53 -5.40 27.22
N VAL A 598 -5.79 -5.03 27.41
CA VAL A 598 -6.23 -3.68 27.73
C VAL A 598 -7.00 -3.72 29.03
N LYS A 599 -6.67 -2.79 29.94
CA LYS A 599 -7.39 -2.61 31.21
C LYS A 599 -8.02 -1.23 31.24
N LYS A 600 -9.29 -1.17 31.63
CA LYS A 600 -9.93 0.11 31.97
C LYS A 600 -9.37 0.61 33.31
N LEU A 601 -9.05 1.90 33.42
CA LEU A 601 -8.54 2.50 34.65
C LEU A 601 -9.66 2.66 35.70
N SER A 602 -9.43 2.15 36.91
CA SER A 602 -10.41 2.19 38.01
C SER A 602 -10.69 3.63 38.46
N GLY A 603 -11.98 3.95 38.67
CA GLY A 603 -12.43 5.29 39.08
C GLY A 603 -12.86 6.22 37.94
N THR A 604 -12.77 5.78 36.68
CA THR A 604 -13.46 6.46 35.57
C THR A 604 -14.92 6.00 35.52
N PRO A 605 -15.92 6.90 35.63
CA PRO A 605 -17.32 6.50 35.57
C PRO A 605 -17.62 5.88 34.20
N ASP A 606 -18.29 4.71 34.17
CA ASP A 606 -18.88 4.15 32.94
C ASP A 606 -19.91 5.10 32.32
N TYR A 607 -20.50 5.94 33.19
CA TYR A 607 -21.66 6.76 32.93
C TYR A 607 -21.77 7.81 34.05
N GLN A 608 -21.85 9.10 33.74
CA GLN A 608 -22.35 10.10 34.68
C GLN A 608 -23.83 10.37 34.39
N VAL A 609 -24.72 9.94 35.29
CA VAL A 609 -26.05 10.54 35.42
C VAL A 609 -25.88 11.80 36.25
N SER A 610 -25.94 12.98 35.63
CA SER A 610 -26.27 14.18 36.41
C SER A 610 -27.80 14.25 36.54
N LYS A 611 -28.29 14.33 37.78
CA LYS A 611 -29.70 14.63 38.06
C LYS A 611 -29.86 16.15 38.04
N GLY A 612 -30.21 16.72 36.89
CA GLY A 612 -30.60 18.12 36.76
C GLY A 612 -31.16 18.40 35.37
N GLU A 613 -32.31 19.07 35.28
CA GLU A 613 -32.90 19.51 34.01
C GLU A 613 -31.91 20.45 33.29
N GLY A 614 -31.36 20.01 32.15
CA GLY A 614 -30.66 20.89 31.20
C GLY A 614 -29.23 20.53 30.80
N GLU A 615 -28.60 19.45 31.28
CA GLU A 615 -27.20 19.12 30.90
C GLU A 615 -26.98 17.67 30.42
N LYS A 616 -25.99 17.51 29.53
CA LYS A 616 -25.84 16.51 28.44
C LYS A 616 -25.29 15.15 28.90
N GLN A 617 -25.62 14.09 28.17
CA GLN A 617 -25.09 12.73 28.37
C GLN A 617 -23.67 12.62 27.77
N MET A 618 -22.71 12.09 28.53
CA MET A 618 -21.32 11.86 28.07
C MET A 618 -20.90 10.42 28.33
N LEU A 619 -20.32 9.78 27.31
CA LEU A 619 -19.63 8.50 27.44
C LEU A 619 -18.12 8.78 27.55
N GLN A 620 -17.51 8.39 28.66
CA GLN A 620 -16.09 8.65 28.95
C GLN A 620 -15.40 7.36 29.41
N GLY A 621 -14.23 7.06 28.84
CA GLY A 621 -13.40 5.96 29.31
C GLY A 621 -11.91 6.24 29.16
N GLN A 622 -11.13 5.65 30.05
CA GLN A 622 -9.67 5.62 29.96
C GLN A 622 -9.16 4.18 30.03
N TRP A 623 -8.23 3.85 29.14
CA TRP A 623 -7.66 2.51 29.03
C TRP A 623 -6.15 2.57 29.04
N ILE A 624 -5.55 1.58 29.71
CA ILE A 624 -4.11 1.34 29.70
C ILE A 624 -3.81 0.04 28.95
N PHE A 625 -2.85 0.11 28.04
CA PHE A 625 -2.44 -0.97 27.14
C PHE A 625 -1.19 -1.62 27.69
N SER A 626 -1.24 -2.92 28.01
CA SER A 626 -0.04 -3.63 28.49
C SER A 626 0.91 -4.05 27.37
N SER A 627 0.46 -4.08 26.13
CA SER A 627 1.25 -4.43 24.93
C SER A 627 0.80 -3.62 23.71
N SER A 628 1.60 -3.69 22.63
CA SER A 628 1.28 -3.20 21.29
C SER A 628 0.12 -3.97 20.62
N ARG A 629 -0.39 -5.06 21.23
CA ARG A 629 -1.52 -5.87 20.75
C ARG A 629 -2.73 -5.65 21.65
N GLY A 630 -3.24 -4.44 21.66
CA GLY A 630 -4.44 -4.06 22.40
C GLY A 630 -5.38 -3.20 21.57
N ALA A 631 -6.68 -3.39 21.74
CA ALA A 631 -7.71 -2.65 21.02
C ALA A 631 -8.89 -2.25 21.93
N VAL A 632 -9.56 -1.16 21.59
CA VAL A 632 -10.78 -0.65 22.25
C VAL A 632 -11.82 -0.34 21.18
N ALA A 633 -13.08 -0.66 21.46
CA ALA A 633 -14.20 -0.35 20.60
C ALA A 633 -15.35 0.21 21.43
N LEU A 634 -15.83 1.39 21.04
CA LEU A 634 -16.97 2.07 21.60
C LEU A 634 -18.05 2.12 20.53
N VAL A 635 -19.28 1.79 20.89
CA VAL A 635 -20.43 1.80 19.98
C VAL A 635 -21.60 2.44 20.71
N HIS A 636 -22.32 3.33 20.03
CA HIS A 636 -23.46 4.06 20.57
C HIS A 636 -24.71 3.84 19.71
N GLY A 637 -25.87 3.71 20.36
CA GLY A 637 -27.18 3.60 19.72
C GLY A 637 -27.31 2.36 18.83
N ALA A 638 -26.91 1.20 19.34
CA ALA A 638 -26.84 -0.03 18.57
C ALA A 638 -28.16 -0.84 18.62
N GLN A 639 -28.68 -1.22 17.47
CA GLN A 639 -29.79 -2.15 17.32
C GLN A 639 -29.31 -3.44 16.66
N VAL A 640 -29.72 -4.59 17.21
CA VAL A 640 -29.42 -5.89 16.61
C VAL A 640 -30.48 -6.23 15.58
N ILE A 641 -30.07 -6.59 14.37
CA ILE A 641 -30.94 -7.14 13.32
C ILE A 641 -30.46 -8.55 13.02
N ARG A 642 -31.36 -9.52 13.00
CA ARG A 642 -31.00 -10.93 12.83
C ARG A 642 -31.96 -11.71 11.93
N LEU A 643 -31.42 -12.75 11.31
CA LEU A 643 -32.19 -13.81 10.67
C LEU A 643 -32.86 -14.68 11.75
N SER A 644 -34.14 -15.00 11.57
CA SER A 644 -34.83 -15.91 12.50
C SER A 644 -34.12 -17.27 12.57
N GLY A 645 -34.21 -17.94 13.72
CA GLY A 645 -33.64 -19.29 13.89
C GLY A 645 -34.27 -20.30 12.93
N GLU A 646 -35.59 -20.17 12.70
CA GLU A 646 -36.34 -21.01 11.76
C GLU A 646 -35.86 -20.81 10.31
N MET A 647 -35.58 -19.57 9.89
CA MET A 647 -35.01 -19.31 8.56
C MET A 647 -33.65 -19.96 8.37
N GLN A 648 -32.80 -19.87 9.40
CA GLN A 648 -31.47 -20.49 9.38
C GLN A 648 -31.57 -22.02 9.23
N GLU A 649 -32.54 -22.65 9.90
CA GLU A 649 -32.80 -24.08 9.79
C GLU A 649 -33.36 -24.47 8.40
N ASP A 650 -34.32 -23.71 7.88
CA ASP A 650 -34.92 -23.94 6.57
C ASP A 650 -33.88 -23.81 5.44
N LEU A 651 -33.01 -22.78 5.51
CA LEU A 651 -31.92 -22.60 4.55
C LEU A 651 -30.95 -23.78 4.57
N ARG A 652 -30.67 -24.35 5.74
CA ARG A 652 -29.79 -25.52 5.89
C ARG A 652 -30.35 -26.78 5.21
N ASN A 653 -31.67 -26.87 5.08
CA ASN A 653 -32.34 -27.99 4.40
C ASN A 653 -32.28 -27.88 2.86
N THR A 654 -31.71 -26.79 2.33
CA THR A 654 -31.51 -26.57 0.89
C THR A 654 -30.06 -26.84 0.44
N ASP A 655 -29.87 -27.07 -0.86
CA ASP A 655 -28.53 -27.22 -1.45
C ASP A 655 -27.92 -25.87 -1.91
N TRP A 656 -28.67 -24.77 -1.83
CA TRP A 656 -28.33 -23.48 -2.46
C TRP A 656 -27.05 -22.82 -1.90
N GLY A 657 -26.78 -22.98 -0.61
CA GLY A 657 -25.75 -22.23 0.10
C GLY A 657 -24.54 -23.04 0.56
N ASN A 658 -24.40 -24.31 0.18
CA ASN A 658 -23.40 -25.19 0.77
C ASN A 658 -21.95 -24.66 0.60
N GLY A 659 -21.24 -24.46 1.72
CA GLY A 659 -19.89 -23.90 1.75
C GLY A 659 -19.81 -22.37 1.69
N LYS A 660 -20.96 -21.67 1.66
CA LYS A 660 -21.02 -20.21 1.75
C LYS A 660 -21.10 -19.75 3.20
N LEU A 661 -20.60 -18.53 3.44
CA LEU A 661 -20.71 -17.84 4.71
C LEU A 661 -21.96 -16.96 4.71
N LEU A 662 -22.75 -17.02 5.78
CA LEU A 662 -24.01 -16.29 5.97
C LEU A 662 -23.90 -15.33 7.16
N VAL A 663 -24.21 -14.06 6.93
CA VAL A 663 -24.33 -13.04 7.97
C VAL A 663 -25.68 -13.19 8.66
N THR A 664 -25.66 -13.75 9.88
CA THR A 664 -26.87 -14.05 10.66
C THR A 664 -27.35 -12.91 11.53
N HIS A 665 -26.41 -12.09 12.03
CA HIS A 665 -26.70 -10.95 12.90
C HIS A 665 -25.85 -9.76 12.45
N VAL A 666 -26.43 -8.57 12.47
CA VAL A 666 -25.73 -7.30 12.32
C VAL A 666 -26.11 -6.37 13.46
N TYR A 667 -25.14 -5.59 13.94
CA TYR A 667 -25.35 -4.58 14.98
C TYR A 667 -25.30 -3.23 14.30
N ARG A 668 -26.45 -2.61 14.01
CA ARG A 668 -26.53 -1.29 13.40
C ARG A 668 -26.45 -0.21 14.46
N ALA A 669 -25.50 0.71 14.35
CA ALA A 669 -25.19 1.72 15.35
C ALA A 669 -25.18 3.12 14.76
N SER A 670 -25.55 4.11 15.58
CA SER A 670 -25.55 5.52 15.18
C SER A 670 -24.15 6.15 15.30
N ALA A 671 -23.28 5.60 16.15
CA ALA A 671 -21.89 6.03 16.22
C ALA A 671 -20.95 4.92 16.71
N TYR A 672 -19.69 5.01 16.33
CA TYR A 672 -18.62 4.12 16.81
C TYR A 672 -17.29 4.86 16.95
N ALA A 673 -16.41 4.33 17.80
CA ALA A 673 -15.01 4.68 17.85
C ALA A 673 -14.15 3.45 18.16
N PHE A 674 -13.22 3.15 17.27
CA PHE A 674 -12.27 2.05 17.35
C PHE A 674 -10.87 2.58 17.54
N TYR A 675 -10.12 1.88 18.37
CA TYR A 675 -8.72 2.15 18.62
C TYR A 675 -7.92 0.86 18.58
N LEU A 676 -6.81 0.85 17.84
CA LEU A 676 -5.82 -0.22 17.83
C LEU A 676 -4.45 0.39 18.18
N SER A 677 -3.89 -0.03 19.31
CA SER A 677 -2.62 0.51 19.80
C SER A 677 -1.44 0.04 18.96
N ASP A 678 -0.43 0.91 18.84
CA ASP A 678 0.86 0.64 18.21
C ASP A 678 2.00 0.48 19.24
N LYS A 679 1.72 0.66 20.55
CA LYS A 679 2.72 0.73 21.62
C LYS A 679 2.32 -0.05 22.87
N SER A 680 3.33 -0.49 23.61
CA SER A 680 3.12 -1.01 24.96
C SER A 680 3.14 0.14 25.99
N ARG A 681 2.39 -0.03 27.09
CA ARG A 681 2.29 0.91 28.23
C ARG A 681 1.69 2.27 27.87
N GLU A 682 0.85 2.30 26.85
CA GLU A 682 0.09 3.49 26.44
C GLU A 682 -1.14 3.69 27.32
N THR A 683 -1.56 4.94 27.54
CA THR A 683 -2.84 5.28 28.15
C THR A 683 -3.62 6.21 27.24
N ILE A 684 -4.84 5.83 26.87
CA ILE A 684 -5.72 6.64 26.04
C ILE A 684 -6.95 7.06 26.84
N SER A 685 -7.52 8.21 26.48
CA SER A 685 -8.85 8.62 26.91
C SER A 685 -9.71 8.86 25.68
N VAL A 686 -10.93 8.34 25.66
CA VAL A 686 -11.91 8.57 24.58
C VAL A 686 -13.22 9.04 25.20
N ASN A 687 -13.79 10.09 24.63
CA ASN A 687 -15.01 10.74 25.10
C ASN A 687 -15.98 10.92 23.92
N VAL A 688 -17.28 10.83 24.18
CA VAL A 688 -18.33 11.27 23.26
C VAL A 688 -19.09 12.44 23.85
N ASN A 689 -19.21 13.51 23.07
CA ASN A 689 -20.00 14.70 23.37
C ASN A 689 -21.26 14.66 22.49
N GLN A 690 -22.44 14.72 23.09
CA GLN A 690 -23.70 14.79 22.32
C GLN A 690 -23.88 16.09 21.53
N ASP A 691 -23.10 17.14 21.85
CA ASP A 691 -23.01 18.35 21.06
C ASP A 691 -21.53 18.70 20.85
N GLY A 692 -21.15 19.00 19.60
CA GLY A 692 -19.81 19.44 19.28
C GLY A 692 -19.36 20.68 20.09
N PRO A 693 -18.05 20.93 20.21
CA PRO A 693 -17.53 22.15 20.82
C PRO A 693 -17.86 23.35 19.92
N GLY A 694 -19.07 23.91 20.05
CA GLY A 694 -19.47 25.07 19.22
C GLY A 694 -20.96 25.40 19.12
N SER A 695 -21.81 25.00 20.07
CA SER A 695 -23.28 25.29 20.02
C SER A 695 -23.69 26.78 20.17
N SER A 696 -22.86 27.71 19.71
CA SER A 696 -23.23 29.11 19.51
C SER A 696 -22.49 29.76 18.34
N SER A 697 -22.33 29.06 17.20
CA SER A 697 -21.91 29.69 15.94
C SER A 697 -23.15 29.98 15.07
N PRO A 698 -23.42 31.23 14.64
CA PRO A 698 -24.68 31.60 13.98
C PRO A 698 -24.86 31.11 12.52
N ALA A 699 -24.11 30.11 12.06
CA ALA A 699 -23.87 29.86 10.64
C ALA A 699 -24.68 28.71 10.00
N ASP A 700 -25.55 28.00 10.71
CA ASP A 700 -26.37 26.92 10.12
C ASP A 700 -27.89 27.15 10.33
N PRO A 701 -28.64 27.53 9.28
CA PRO A 701 -30.10 27.66 9.34
C PRO A 701 -30.86 26.35 9.09
N SER A 702 -30.17 25.22 8.87
CA SER A 702 -30.81 23.99 8.36
C SER A 702 -31.45 23.09 9.43
N GLY A 703 -31.15 23.30 10.72
CA GLY A 703 -31.79 22.59 11.82
C GLY A 703 -31.58 21.06 11.83
N LYS A 704 -30.61 20.54 11.07
CA LYS A 704 -30.27 19.11 11.06
C LYS A 704 -29.27 18.83 12.19
N GLY A 705 -29.75 18.14 13.24
CA GLY A 705 -28.93 17.77 14.39
C GLY A 705 -27.66 17.01 13.97
N HIS A 706 -26.51 17.47 14.45
CA HIS A 706 -25.24 16.78 14.25
C HIS A 706 -25.17 15.58 15.21
N GLY A 707 -24.70 14.42 14.73
CA GLY A 707 -24.50 13.24 15.58
C GLY A 707 -23.46 13.47 16.69
N PRO A 708 -23.31 12.53 17.65
CA PRO A 708 -22.36 12.68 18.75
C PRO A 708 -20.91 12.85 18.27
N THR A 709 -20.13 13.74 18.87
CA THR A 709 -18.72 14.01 18.49
C THR A 709 -17.75 13.23 19.36
N TRP A 710 -16.80 12.51 18.77
CA TRP A 710 -15.74 11.78 19.48
C TRP A 710 -14.53 12.69 19.75
N VAL A 711 -14.01 12.66 20.98
CA VAL A 711 -12.79 13.36 21.39
C VAL A 711 -11.87 12.38 22.10
N ALA A 712 -10.69 12.13 21.51
CA ALA A 712 -9.68 11.25 22.08
C ALA A 712 -8.40 12.03 22.43
N SER A 713 -7.71 11.59 23.48
CA SER A 713 -6.41 12.14 23.90
C SER A 713 -5.45 11.01 24.25
N GLY A 714 -4.16 11.22 23.94
CA GLY A 714 -3.13 10.22 24.19
C GLY A 714 -3.12 9.07 23.17
N VAL A 715 -3.83 9.22 22.04
CA VAL A 715 -3.84 8.26 20.93
C VAL A 715 -2.53 8.34 20.14
N THR A 716 -1.79 7.23 20.04
CA THR A 716 -0.63 7.13 19.13
C THR A 716 -0.78 6.03 18.08
N GLY A 717 -1.72 5.12 18.26
CA GLY A 717 -2.11 4.10 17.31
C GLY A 717 -3.22 4.54 16.35
N MET A 718 -3.86 3.57 15.70
CA MET A 718 -4.95 3.86 14.76
C MET A 718 -6.24 4.11 15.52
N PHE A 719 -6.81 5.30 15.30
CA PHE A 719 -8.10 5.70 15.84
C PHE A 719 -9.06 5.97 14.68
N GLN A 720 -10.21 5.29 14.65
CA GLN A 720 -11.26 5.44 13.65
C GLN A 720 -12.58 5.71 14.35
N HIS A 721 -13.38 6.65 13.88
CA HIS A 721 -14.68 6.93 14.47
C HIS A 721 -15.61 7.59 13.47
N ALA A 722 -16.91 7.36 13.63
CA ALA A 722 -17.94 8.07 12.88
C ALA A 722 -19.23 8.17 13.69
N SER A 723 -20.10 9.08 13.27
CA SER A 723 -21.38 9.35 13.91
C SER A 723 -22.42 9.83 12.89
N ALA A 724 -23.66 9.43 13.09
CA ALA A 724 -24.81 9.75 12.26
C ALA A 724 -26.07 9.94 13.14
N SER A 725 -27.10 10.59 12.60
CA SER A 725 -28.39 10.77 13.28
C SER A 725 -29.21 9.47 13.34
N GLU A 726 -28.93 8.51 12.46
CA GLU A 726 -29.60 7.23 12.35
C GLU A 726 -28.60 6.06 12.47
N PRO A 727 -29.04 4.87 12.91
CA PRO A 727 -28.16 3.71 13.06
C PRO A 727 -27.80 3.09 11.71
N ILE A 728 -26.82 3.68 11.03
CA ILE A 728 -26.36 3.27 9.68
C ILE A 728 -25.07 2.47 9.70
N PHE A 729 -24.25 2.56 10.75
CA PHE A 729 -22.97 1.88 10.82
C PHE A 729 -23.14 0.43 11.29
N VAL A 730 -22.34 -0.50 10.79
CA VAL A 730 -22.36 -1.89 11.23
C VAL A 730 -21.04 -2.25 11.90
N PRO A 731 -20.79 -1.85 13.16
CA PRO A 731 -19.53 -2.11 13.86
C PRO A 731 -19.26 -3.59 14.16
N MET A 732 -20.31 -4.41 14.24
CA MET A 732 -20.20 -5.84 14.57
C MET A 732 -21.22 -6.64 13.77
N TYR A 733 -20.86 -7.88 13.48
CA TYR A 733 -21.74 -8.85 12.83
C TYR A 733 -21.37 -10.28 13.20
N GLN A 734 -22.23 -11.25 12.85
CA GLN A 734 -22.00 -12.66 13.10
C GLN A 734 -22.15 -13.47 11.83
N ILE A 735 -21.10 -14.22 11.50
CA ILE A 735 -21.03 -15.09 10.33
C ILE A 735 -21.18 -16.54 10.78
N LYS A 736 -21.97 -17.32 10.04
CA LYS A 736 -22.05 -18.78 10.18
C LYS A 736 -21.80 -19.45 8.84
N GLU A 737 -21.23 -20.64 8.84
CA GLU A 737 -21.03 -21.44 7.62
C GLU A 737 -22.25 -22.31 7.36
N ILE A 738 -22.78 -22.30 6.13
CA ILE A 738 -23.89 -23.16 5.74
C ILE A 738 -23.32 -24.57 5.40
N LYS A 739 -23.50 -25.52 6.32
CA LYS A 739 -23.18 -26.94 6.13
C LYS A 739 -24.44 -27.80 6.04
N LYS A 740 -24.54 -28.57 4.95
CA LYS A 740 -25.61 -29.57 4.76
C LYS A 740 -25.65 -30.59 5.90
N ARG A 741 -26.86 -30.95 6.35
CA ARG A 741 -27.06 -32.02 7.34
C ARG A 741 -26.68 -33.38 6.72
N ALA A 742 -25.73 -34.09 7.32
CA ALA A 742 -25.41 -35.46 6.92
C ALA A 742 -26.60 -36.39 7.24
N GLY A 743 -27.01 -37.22 6.27
CA GLY A 743 -28.16 -38.12 6.44
C GLY A 743 -27.90 -39.18 7.51
N ARG A 744 -28.78 -39.26 8.52
CA ARG A 744 -28.75 -40.29 9.58
C ARG A 744 -28.83 -41.70 8.97
N ARG A 745 -27.78 -42.51 9.11
CA ARG A 745 -27.90 -43.98 8.96
C ARG A 745 -28.33 -44.53 10.32
N ARG A 746 -29.61 -44.91 10.45
CA ARG A 746 -30.22 -45.48 11.67
C ARG A 746 -29.46 -46.76 12.09
N GLN A 747 -28.67 -46.72 13.16
CA GLN A 747 -28.29 -47.91 13.92
C GLN A 747 -28.30 -47.62 15.43
N SER A 748 -29.11 -48.43 16.12
CA SER A 748 -29.32 -48.62 17.57
C SER A 748 -29.95 -47.52 18.45
N PRO A 749 -30.86 -47.92 19.36
CA PRO A 749 -31.42 -47.05 20.40
C PRO A 749 -30.54 -47.15 21.65
N ASP A 750 -29.70 -46.14 21.89
CA ASP A 750 -29.07 -45.94 23.20
C ASP A 750 -29.70 -44.69 23.84
N PRO A 751 -30.47 -44.80 24.94
CA PRO A 751 -31.29 -43.72 25.47
C PRO A 751 -30.53 -42.77 26.41
N THR A 752 -29.20 -42.71 26.35
CA THR A 752 -28.39 -41.87 27.26
C THR A 752 -27.46 -40.88 26.58
N ASN A 753 -27.61 -40.64 25.27
CA ASN A 753 -26.85 -39.58 24.58
C ASN A 753 -27.80 -38.64 23.84
N ASP A 754 -28.65 -37.95 24.61
CA ASP A 754 -29.29 -36.71 24.17
C ASP A 754 -28.24 -35.58 24.27
N GLU A 755 -27.20 -35.64 23.44
CA GLU A 755 -26.47 -34.42 23.07
C GLU A 755 -27.35 -33.71 22.03
N GLU A 756 -27.94 -32.60 22.44
CA GLU A 756 -28.56 -31.63 21.55
C GLU A 756 -27.54 -31.28 20.44
N GLU A 757 -27.70 -31.84 19.23
CA GLU A 757 -26.87 -31.49 18.06
C GLU A 757 -27.20 -30.03 17.66
N GLU A 758 -26.53 -29.08 18.33
CA GLU A 758 -26.64 -27.63 18.13
C GLU A 758 -26.34 -27.21 16.68
N ASP A 759 -27.27 -26.43 16.12
CA ASP A 759 -27.12 -25.20 15.31
C ASP A 759 -26.06 -25.07 14.19
N LEU A 760 -26.31 -24.17 13.23
CA LEU A 760 -25.31 -23.68 12.28
C LEU A 760 -24.00 -23.29 13.01
N VAL A 761 -22.85 -23.79 12.54
CA VAL A 761 -21.53 -23.57 13.16
C VAL A 761 -21.10 -22.12 12.96
N VAL A 762 -20.77 -21.44 14.06
CA VAL A 762 -20.18 -20.09 14.03
C VAL A 762 -18.86 -20.15 13.28
N TYR A 763 -18.72 -19.32 12.24
CA TYR A 763 -17.49 -19.30 11.45
C TYR A 763 -16.38 -18.62 12.25
N ASP A 764 -15.29 -19.35 12.46
CA ASP A 764 -14.09 -18.84 13.10
C ASP A 764 -13.17 -18.15 12.08
N VAL A 765 -12.15 -17.44 12.56
CA VAL A 765 -11.20 -16.75 11.69
C VAL A 765 -10.45 -17.76 10.79
N PRO A 766 -10.24 -17.46 9.50
CA PRO A 766 -9.63 -18.40 8.55
C PRO A 766 -8.10 -18.48 8.64
N TRP A 767 -7.49 -17.80 9.61
CA TRP A 767 -6.04 -17.70 9.76
C TRP A 767 -5.56 -18.26 11.10
N GLY A 768 -4.29 -18.69 11.11
CA GLY A 768 -3.62 -19.14 12.34
C GLY A 768 -3.34 -18.00 13.32
N PHE A 769 -2.69 -18.33 14.44
CA PHE A 769 -2.36 -17.35 15.48
C PHE A 769 -1.53 -16.19 14.90
N LEU A 770 -2.04 -14.96 15.03
CA LEU A 770 -1.31 -13.77 14.57
C LEU A 770 -0.19 -13.39 15.55
N ASP A 771 0.88 -12.74 15.10
CA ASP A 771 1.92 -12.13 15.95
C ASP A 771 1.54 -10.70 16.42
N GLU A 772 2.51 -9.90 16.88
CA GLU A 772 2.25 -8.50 17.29
C GLU A 772 1.97 -7.58 16.08
N GLU A 773 2.51 -7.93 14.92
CA GLU A 773 2.41 -7.21 13.66
C GLU A 773 1.16 -7.59 12.85
N GLY A 774 0.47 -8.67 13.23
CA GLY A 774 -0.72 -9.19 12.54
C GLY A 774 -0.37 -10.19 11.42
N GLU A 775 0.82 -10.80 11.46
CA GLU A 775 1.25 -11.86 10.55
C GLU A 775 1.01 -13.25 11.17
N GLU A 776 0.67 -14.24 10.34
CA GLU A 776 0.43 -15.61 10.81
C GLU A 776 1.73 -16.25 11.29
N MET A 777 1.70 -16.75 12.52
CA MET A 777 2.75 -17.58 13.05
C MET A 777 2.63 -18.99 12.44
N PRO A 778 3.76 -19.64 12.08
CA PRO A 778 3.72 -21.02 11.62
C PRO A 778 3.13 -21.92 12.70
N GLU A 779 2.17 -22.79 12.35
CA GLU A 779 1.65 -23.81 13.26
C GLU A 779 2.79 -24.69 13.76
N PHE A 780 2.94 -24.78 15.08
CA PHE A 780 3.78 -25.80 15.70
C PHE A 780 2.98 -27.10 15.62
N SER A 781 3.49 -28.10 14.90
CA SER A 781 2.88 -29.44 14.87
C SER A 781 2.99 -30.06 16.27
N ASP A 782 1.87 -30.55 16.80
CA ASP A 782 1.69 -31.18 18.13
C ASP A 782 2.45 -32.51 18.35
N GLU A 783 3.58 -32.75 17.69
CA GLU A 783 4.37 -33.98 17.85
C GLU A 783 5.44 -33.92 18.97
N ASP A 784 5.61 -32.80 19.67
CA ASP A 784 6.71 -32.60 20.64
C ASP A 784 6.29 -32.42 22.12
N ASP A 785 5.07 -32.82 22.51
CA ASP A 785 4.56 -32.69 23.89
C ASP A 785 4.84 -33.91 24.80
N SER A 786 5.89 -34.69 24.51
CA SER A 786 6.40 -35.71 25.43
C SER A 786 7.87 -35.46 25.79
N ASP A 787 8.13 -34.43 26.59
CA ASP A 787 9.22 -34.37 27.59
C ASP A 787 9.30 -32.95 28.19
N PHE A 788 8.42 -32.63 29.15
CA PHE A 788 8.65 -31.59 30.15
C PHE A 788 8.00 -31.93 31.50
#